data_AF-A0A812GFB3-F1
#
_entry.id   AF-A0A812GFB3-F1
#
_cell.length_a   1.000
_cell.length_b   1.000
_cell.length_c   1.000
_cell.angle_alpha   90.00
_cell.angle_beta   90.00
_cell.angle_gamma   90.00
#
_symmetry.space_group_name_H-M   'P 1'
#
loop_
_entity.id
_entity.type
_entity.pdbx_description
1 polymer ?
#
loop_
_entity_poly.entity_id
_entity_poly.type
_entity_poly.pdbx_seq_one_letter_code
_entity_poly.pdbx_strand_id
1 'polypeptide(L)'
;MDIEAKLVVSINPDVQEATKELDAADVRFFMDHSRTFSADWVPEMNDVSAGDSSTADSSSKLQVTSDMQLSKPSENLRVSRRISMPVVDCVDEKILDVQTQEYYRFGESTWDLVLFIGTGALGPLGSLQTFLLALSSVAMQIVFTGIAWYNFLQPEVDDTTIRDAFRWRRSAGHALSQYDPLSKSSLAERVCALDMSLPASGIQMSLYENIVRYVKPSAEGFESFFTGERLCLVALICWYLMVAKEVNHGLALHRGIIATPLGTTRINSRENPFTLVTHYRLIAVSRWRKAASGLLLAYRLLAAAALLYVGTFFLVYTINVTELILNAVALAIILDIDDLLFDALATTPGRHLVNQMDPLPMKPLPRLRGADLKSTCMLVLIPLATAFVYANMLAPMVTTLVSAQEALCGGNLKFVWTTDARSVVLFSPTQGDGWNDPGLELQFKAIDEAEILLEREESSWGVWLDGMDDLAETSTLDVERAVDLANPRCGDLGDTEPLRNYLRSFLGNQSVMGCLDAKPYCDLLDGSKGKGFAARMFCSDTCGCNEPAGEFMKTQGCPYGLGRPCWSSEAFLRNLQRSSCEEKSAEELRSDASWSQWVQSVRAVGESEATREGKAEALVLADAMWEHGCSFGDKLTEMNVTWGTCFSWRFDWGLKTMEGFCPTTCGCDASKDDSSACPRPLGRNCETISECIFADFRYYCPDETSILVGKAELKLNDAVFQLYSAQVASALQASLANLTGHGVRPRHVQVAERIPSSSSRRLVARRLNLVKMEYSYTVFLTAPGVDETAAREALKAPTEREASDAFIHHLLEAGLPTDQTADAALDIKVNSAPGSSNGPSPPTSNMSTTSTTPAPSHEGAK
;
A
#
# COMPACT_ATOMS: atom_id res chain seq x y z
N MET A 1 8.00 -18.56 43.00
CA MET A 1 8.81 -17.37 43.30
C MET A 1 8.03 -16.20 42.78
N ASP A 2 7.34 -15.52 43.69
CA ASP A 2 6.58 -14.30 43.45
C ASP A 2 7.53 -13.14 43.15
N ILE A 3 7.24 -12.36 42.11
CA ILE A 3 7.60 -10.95 42.05
C ILE A 3 6.44 -10.19 41.38
N GLU A 4 5.65 -9.51 42.22
CA GLU A 4 4.80 -8.39 41.84
C GLU A 4 5.66 -7.22 41.36
N ALA A 5 5.28 -6.59 40.24
CA ALA A 5 5.74 -5.27 39.87
C ALA A 5 4.53 -4.33 39.68
N LYS A 6 4.34 -3.45 40.67
CA LYS A 6 3.44 -2.30 40.62
C LYS A 6 3.96 -1.28 39.60
N LEU A 7 3.13 -0.91 38.62
CA LEU A 7 3.30 0.34 37.87
C LEU A 7 2.15 1.28 38.24
N VAL A 8 2.48 2.34 38.97
CA VAL A 8 1.58 3.46 39.29
C VAL A 8 1.77 4.51 38.19
N VAL A 9 0.76 4.71 37.35
CA VAL A 9 0.71 5.84 36.42
C VAL A 9 0.04 7.00 37.14
N SER A 10 0.80 8.10 37.31
CA SER A 10 0.32 9.38 37.83
C SER A 10 -0.61 10.02 36.80
N ILE A 11 -1.89 10.13 37.14
CA ILE A 11 -2.88 10.89 36.36
C ILE A 11 -2.98 12.30 36.95
N ASN A 12 -3.02 13.27 36.04
CA ASN A 12 -3.04 14.71 36.28
C ASN A 12 -4.23 15.14 37.18
N PRO A 13 -4.00 15.90 38.28
CA PRO A 13 -5.05 16.28 39.23
C PRO A 13 -6.16 17.19 38.66
N ASP A 14 -5.96 17.82 37.51
CA ASP A 14 -6.97 18.71 36.91
C ASP A 14 -8.14 17.96 36.22
N VAL A 15 -8.03 16.64 36.01
CA VAL A 15 -9.09 15.82 35.39
C VAL A 15 -10.10 15.28 36.42
N GLN A 16 -9.75 15.24 37.72
CA GLN A 16 -10.66 14.80 38.78
C GLN A 16 -11.66 15.87 39.24
N GLU A 17 -11.38 17.16 38.97
CA GLU A 17 -12.28 18.25 39.34
C GLU A 17 -13.49 18.33 38.38
N ALA A 18 -13.30 17.96 37.10
CA ALA A 18 -14.36 18.02 36.09
C ALA A 18 -15.39 16.88 36.18
N THR A 19 -15.08 15.78 36.87
CA THR A 19 -16.01 14.65 37.07
C THR A 19 -16.87 14.77 38.32
N LYS A 20 -16.63 15.77 39.18
CA LYS A 20 -17.41 15.99 40.41
C LYS A 20 -18.60 16.94 40.27
N GLU A 21 -18.73 17.67 39.16
CA GLU A 21 -19.86 18.59 38.94
C GLU A 21 -21.05 17.99 38.17
N LEU A 22 -20.95 16.76 37.62
CA LEU A 22 -22.08 16.13 36.92
C LEU A 22 -22.98 15.22 37.78
N ASP A 23 -22.55 14.83 38.99
CA ASP A 23 -23.30 13.93 39.87
C ASP A 23 -24.16 14.65 40.93
N ALA A 24 -24.34 15.97 40.81
CA ALA A 24 -25.08 16.79 41.77
C ALA A 24 -26.29 17.50 41.15
N ALA A 25 -27.25 16.73 40.59
CA ALA A 25 -28.58 17.25 40.27
C ALA A 25 -29.66 16.17 40.43
N ASP A 26 -29.79 15.67 41.66
CA ASP A 26 -30.91 14.82 42.10
C ASP A 26 -32.10 15.73 42.45
N VAL A 27 -33.07 15.87 41.54
CA VAL A 27 -34.35 16.58 41.80
C VAL A 27 -35.49 15.56 41.84
N ARG A 28 -35.92 15.27 43.07
CA ARG A 28 -37.15 14.55 43.39
C ARG A 28 -38.37 15.38 43.00
N PHE A 29 -39.33 14.78 42.30
CA PHE A 29 -40.74 15.18 42.39
C PHE A 29 -41.66 13.98 42.56
N PHE A 30 -42.54 14.14 43.55
CA PHE A 30 -43.63 13.26 43.98
C PHE A 30 -44.62 12.95 42.84
N MET A 31 -45.06 11.69 42.74
CA MET A 31 -46.39 11.38 42.21
C MET A 31 -47.14 10.49 43.21
N ASP A 32 -48.22 11.06 43.74
CA ASP A 32 -49.17 10.45 44.66
C ASP A 32 -50.25 9.66 43.88
N HIS A 33 -50.82 8.67 44.55
CA HIS A 33 -51.80 7.71 44.08
C HIS A 33 -53.14 8.35 43.64
N SER A 34 -53.75 7.80 42.57
CA SER A 34 -55.00 7.01 42.67
C SER A 34 -55.74 6.90 41.33
N ARG A 35 -55.95 5.66 40.84
CA ARG A 35 -57.26 4.99 40.74
C ARG A 35 -57.14 3.72 39.90
N THR A 36 -57.39 2.63 40.59
CA THR A 36 -57.64 1.25 40.17
C THR A 36 -58.62 1.09 39.01
N PHE A 37 -58.36 0.15 38.08
CA PHE A 37 -59.33 -0.89 37.74
C PHE A 37 -58.63 -2.15 37.21
N SER A 38 -59.16 -3.29 37.65
CA SER A 38 -58.65 -4.67 37.59
C SER A 38 -58.88 -5.33 36.23
N ALA A 39 -57.98 -6.25 35.83
CA ALA A 39 -58.30 -7.66 35.62
C ALA A 39 -57.10 -8.44 35.03
N ASP A 40 -56.80 -9.55 35.69
CA ASP A 40 -55.91 -10.64 35.26
C ASP A 40 -56.23 -11.17 33.86
N TRP A 41 -55.25 -11.78 33.18
CA TRP A 41 -55.29 -13.15 32.61
C TRP A 41 -54.04 -13.41 31.75
N VAL A 42 -53.20 -14.31 32.25
CA VAL A 42 -52.16 -15.14 31.57
C VAL A 42 -52.86 -16.49 31.28
N PRO A 43 -52.65 -17.25 30.18
CA PRO A 43 -51.35 -17.86 29.88
C PRO A 43 -50.95 -18.12 28.41
N GLU A 44 -49.63 -18.03 28.21
CA GLU A 44 -48.71 -19.08 27.72
C GLU A 44 -49.32 -20.28 26.94
N MET A 45 -48.85 -20.51 25.71
CA MET A 45 -48.66 -21.86 25.18
C MET A 45 -47.69 -21.90 23.98
N ASN A 46 -46.64 -22.72 24.15
CA ASN A 46 -45.74 -23.22 23.13
C ASN A 46 -46.38 -24.37 22.33
N ASP A 47 -45.83 -24.54 21.12
CA ASP A 47 -45.51 -25.80 20.43
C ASP A 47 -46.59 -26.71 19.78
N VAL A 48 -46.43 -26.80 18.45
CA VAL A 48 -46.12 -28.01 17.67
C VAL A 48 -47.26 -28.80 16.97
N SER A 49 -46.99 -28.97 15.66
CA SER A 49 -47.40 -29.98 14.67
C SER A 49 -48.87 -30.13 14.27
N ALA A 50 -49.16 -29.68 13.05
CA ALA A 50 -50.23 -30.19 12.22
C ALA A 50 -49.80 -31.52 11.57
N GLY A 51 -50.56 -32.57 11.85
CA GLY A 51 -50.54 -33.87 11.18
C GLY A 51 -51.91 -34.15 10.54
N ASP A 52 -51.83 -34.70 9.35
CA ASP A 52 -52.84 -35.07 8.35
C ASP A 52 -54.21 -35.64 8.78
N SER A 53 -55.18 -35.28 7.93
CA SER A 53 -56.16 -36.16 7.25
C SER A 53 -57.37 -36.77 8.00
N SER A 54 -58.53 -36.51 7.38
CA SER A 54 -59.67 -37.41 7.13
C SER A 54 -60.29 -38.20 8.30
N THR A 55 -61.59 -38.02 8.53
CA THR A 55 -62.64 -38.97 8.11
C THR A 55 -64.03 -38.49 8.54
N ALA A 56 -65.01 -38.94 7.76
CA ALA A 56 -66.43 -38.67 7.87
C ALA A 56 -67.14 -39.66 8.83
N ASP A 57 -68.46 -39.46 8.94
CA ASP A 57 -69.49 -40.33 9.52
C ASP A 57 -69.65 -40.31 11.05
N SER A 58 -70.84 -40.49 11.63
CA SER A 58 -72.25 -40.31 11.28
C SER A 58 -73.04 -40.75 12.53
N SER A 59 -74.32 -40.37 12.60
CA SER A 59 -75.39 -41.13 13.26
C SER A 59 -75.63 -40.96 14.78
N SER A 60 -76.64 -40.11 15.06
CA SER A 60 -77.91 -40.43 15.76
C SER A 60 -77.93 -41.05 17.18
N LYS A 61 -78.67 -40.41 18.11
CA LYS A 61 -80.00 -40.86 18.60
C LYS A 61 -80.52 -40.08 19.84
N LEU A 62 -81.84 -39.80 19.78
CA LEU A 62 -82.90 -39.73 20.82
C LEU A 62 -82.64 -38.98 22.15
N GLN A 63 -83.36 -37.89 22.45
CA GLN A 63 -84.76 -37.75 22.95
C GLN A 63 -85.02 -38.26 24.37
N VAL A 64 -85.69 -37.40 25.18
CA VAL A 64 -86.72 -37.62 26.26
C VAL A 64 -86.87 -36.27 27.00
N THR A 65 -87.83 -35.40 26.63
CA THR A 65 -89.21 -35.16 27.17
C THR A 65 -89.31 -34.52 28.56
N SER A 66 -90.06 -33.41 28.67
CA SER A 66 -91.28 -33.34 29.50
C SER A 66 -92.10 -32.06 29.21
N ASP A 67 -93.41 -32.25 29.13
CA ASP A 67 -94.51 -31.34 28.76
C ASP A 67 -94.91 -30.31 29.84
N MET A 68 -95.67 -29.27 29.47
CA MET A 68 -97.06 -29.09 29.98
C MET A 68 -97.91 -28.06 29.18
N GLN A 69 -99.23 -28.26 29.26
CA GLN A 69 -100.36 -27.92 28.39
C GLN A 69 -100.94 -26.47 28.34
N LEU A 70 -101.35 -26.07 27.12
CA LEU A 70 -102.70 -25.66 26.64
C LEU A 70 -103.69 -24.83 27.52
N SER A 71 -104.11 -23.66 27.02
CA SER A 71 -105.55 -23.27 26.85
C SER A 71 -105.74 -21.87 26.18
N LYS A 72 -106.67 -21.80 25.23
CA LYS A 72 -107.40 -20.60 24.72
C LYS A 72 -108.82 -20.62 25.34
N PRO A 73 -109.76 -19.63 25.20
CA PRO A 73 -109.84 -18.46 24.30
C PRO A 73 -110.40 -17.15 24.94
N SER A 74 -110.55 -16.07 24.16
CA SER A 74 -111.73 -15.16 24.11
C SER A 74 -111.37 -13.72 23.71
N GLU A 75 -112.18 -13.16 22.81
CA GLU A 75 -112.13 -11.83 22.19
C GLU A 75 -112.26 -10.66 23.19
N ASN A 76 -111.52 -9.57 22.96
CA ASN A 76 -112.10 -8.26 22.60
C ASN A 76 -111.04 -7.17 22.39
N LEU A 77 -111.36 -6.25 21.47
CA LEU A 77 -110.54 -5.18 20.91
C LEU A 77 -109.76 -4.34 21.93
N ARG A 78 -108.43 -4.20 21.73
CA ARG A 78 -107.71 -2.93 21.95
C ARG A 78 -106.68 -2.68 20.86
N VAL A 79 -106.84 -1.51 20.26
CA VAL A 79 -106.03 -0.89 19.22
C VAL A 79 -104.55 -0.86 19.62
N SER A 80 -103.70 -1.54 18.87
CA SER A 80 -102.25 -1.36 18.92
C SER A 80 -101.77 -1.08 17.51
N ARG A 81 -101.39 0.19 17.25
CA ARG A 81 -100.64 0.57 16.04
C ARG A 81 -99.31 -0.18 16.07
N ARG A 82 -99.23 -1.33 15.39
CA ARG A 82 -97.94 -1.85 14.92
C ARG A 82 -97.47 -0.93 13.81
N ILE A 83 -96.38 -0.21 14.06
CA ILE A 83 -95.53 0.34 13.02
C ILE A 83 -94.92 -0.88 12.33
N SER A 84 -95.50 -1.29 11.20
CA SER A 84 -94.85 -2.21 10.28
C SER A 84 -93.62 -1.50 9.73
N MET A 85 -92.43 -1.88 10.20
CA MET A 85 -91.21 -1.55 9.45
C MET A 85 -91.30 -2.26 8.10
N PRO A 86 -91.12 -1.55 6.98
CA PRO A 86 -91.03 -2.20 5.68
C PRO A 86 -89.77 -3.07 5.69
N VAL A 87 -89.95 -4.35 5.35
CA VAL A 87 -88.85 -5.24 4.97
C VAL A 87 -88.22 -4.60 3.72
N VAL A 88 -86.99 -4.12 3.85
CA VAL A 88 -86.21 -3.59 2.73
C VAL A 88 -85.71 -4.80 1.95
N ASP A 89 -86.45 -5.20 0.93
CA ASP A 89 -86.00 -6.15 -0.08
C ASP A 89 -84.91 -5.47 -0.93
N CYS A 90 -83.69 -6.01 -0.85
CA CYS A 90 -82.52 -5.75 -1.68
C CYS A 90 -81.96 -4.31 -1.67
N VAL A 91 -80.79 -4.14 -1.06
CA VAL A 91 -80.01 -2.88 -1.14
C VAL A 91 -79.38 -2.78 -2.53
N ASP A 92 -80.01 -2.05 -3.45
CA ASP A 92 -79.48 -1.77 -4.79
C ASP A 92 -78.39 -0.66 -4.76
N GLU A 93 -77.44 -0.71 -5.72
CA GLU A 93 -76.33 0.28 -5.87
C GLU A 93 -76.84 1.73 -5.89
N LYS A 94 -78.00 1.97 -6.52
CA LYS A 94 -78.66 3.30 -6.54
C LYS A 94 -79.18 3.75 -5.18
N ILE A 95 -79.61 2.83 -4.32
CA ILE A 95 -80.11 3.14 -2.96
C ILE A 95 -78.92 3.47 -2.05
N LEU A 96 -77.83 2.71 -2.17
CA LEU A 96 -76.56 3.00 -1.52
C LEU A 96 -76.01 4.37 -1.93
N ASP A 97 -76.01 4.72 -3.22
CA ASP A 97 -75.54 6.03 -3.69
C ASP A 97 -76.37 7.21 -3.17
N VAL A 98 -77.69 7.03 -2.98
CA VAL A 98 -78.56 8.07 -2.42
C VAL A 98 -78.41 8.19 -0.89
N GLN A 99 -78.13 7.08 -0.18
CA GLN A 99 -77.98 7.08 1.28
C GLN A 99 -76.57 7.41 1.77
N THR A 100 -75.53 7.19 0.96
CA THR A 100 -74.13 7.43 1.34
C THR A 100 -73.70 8.86 0.98
N GLN A 101 -74.40 9.85 1.52
CA GLN A 101 -73.87 11.21 1.56
C GLN A 101 -72.60 11.22 2.42
N GLU A 102 -71.50 11.69 1.85
CA GLU A 102 -70.25 11.85 2.58
C GLU A 102 -70.33 13.08 3.48
N TYR A 103 -69.97 12.90 4.75
CA TYR A 103 -69.95 13.98 5.73
C TYR A 103 -68.54 14.16 6.27
N TYR A 104 -68.08 15.40 6.35
CA TYR A 104 -66.83 15.75 7.00
C TYR A 104 -67.09 16.05 8.47
N ARG A 105 -66.50 15.25 9.36
CA ARG A 105 -66.49 15.53 10.80
C ARG A 105 -65.25 16.36 11.11
N PHE A 106 -65.44 17.47 11.83
CA PHE A 106 -64.33 18.28 12.31
C PHE A 106 -63.40 17.43 13.17
N GLY A 107 -62.10 17.51 12.89
CA GLY A 107 -61.04 16.83 13.63
C GLY A 107 -60.51 17.69 14.78
N GLU A 108 -59.83 17.05 15.73
CA GLU A 108 -59.11 17.70 16.83
C GLU A 108 -57.80 18.35 16.31
N SER A 109 -57.96 19.27 15.35
CA SER A 109 -56.86 19.92 14.63
C SER A 109 -56.90 21.43 14.83
N THR A 110 -55.73 22.05 14.95
CA THR A 110 -55.62 23.52 14.99
C THR A 110 -56.18 24.14 13.71
N TRP A 111 -56.06 23.46 12.56
CA TRP A 111 -56.55 23.93 11.26
C TRP A 111 -58.08 24.07 11.21
N ASP A 112 -58.79 23.15 11.86
CA ASP A 112 -60.25 23.18 11.94
C ASP A 112 -60.72 24.35 12.83
N LEU A 113 -60.00 24.60 13.92
CA LEU A 113 -60.31 25.67 14.87
C LEU A 113 -60.12 27.06 14.27
N VAL A 114 -59.12 27.24 13.39
CA VAL A 114 -58.81 28.52 12.72
C VAL A 114 -60.00 29.08 11.93
N LEU A 115 -60.87 28.21 11.41
CA LEU A 115 -62.06 28.61 10.67
C LEU A 115 -63.09 29.35 11.52
N PHE A 116 -62.98 29.27 12.85
CA PHE A 116 -63.89 29.92 13.80
C PHE A 116 -63.33 31.21 14.40
N ILE A 117 -62.11 31.65 14.02
CA ILE A 117 -61.53 32.92 14.47
C ILE A 117 -62.50 34.09 14.18
N GLY A 118 -62.74 34.94 15.18
CA GLY A 118 -63.66 36.08 15.07
C GLY A 118 -65.14 35.70 15.01
N THR A 119 -65.50 34.46 15.31
CA THR A 119 -66.89 34.10 15.62
C THR A 119 -67.17 34.37 17.09
N GLY A 120 -68.43 34.68 17.44
CA GLY A 120 -68.84 34.88 18.83
C GLY A 120 -68.66 33.64 19.72
N ALA A 121 -68.48 32.45 19.13
CA ALA A 121 -68.33 31.19 19.85
C ALA A 121 -66.98 31.05 20.57
N LEU A 122 -65.89 31.61 20.03
CA LEU A 122 -64.55 31.58 20.65
C LEU A 122 -64.27 32.81 21.53
N GLY A 123 -65.03 33.90 21.35
CA GLY A 123 -64.71 35.19 21.93
C GLY A 123 -63.40 35.80 21.38
N PRO A 124 -63.04 37.04 21.80
CA PRO A 124 -61.87 37.74 21.29
C PRO A 124 -60.55 37.11 21.75
N LEU A 125 -60.45 36.72 23.03
CA LEU A 125 -59.25 36.08 23.59
C LEU A 125 -59.03 34.67 23.03
N GLY A 126 -60.08 33.86 22.92
CA GLY A 126 -59.99 32.53 22.31
C GLY A 126 -59.59 32.62 20.84
N SER A 127 -60.13 33.61 20.10
CA SER A 127 -59.71 33.87 18.71
C SER A 127 -58.24 34.27 18.59
N LEU A 128 -57.72 35.11 19.50
CA LEU A 128 -56.30 35.48 19.53
C LEU A 128 -55.41 34.27 19.84
N GLN A 129 -55.80 33.45 20.82
CA GLN A 129 -55.07 32.22 21.15
C GLN A 129 -55.05 31.24 19.98
N THR A 130 -56.18 30.98 19.31
CA THR A 130 -56.22 30.13 18.11
C THR A 130 -55.33 30.66 16.98
N PHE A 131 -55.28 31.98 16.79
CA PHE A 131 -54.38 32.60 15.81
C PHE A 131 -52.91 32.36 16.16
N LEU A 132 -52.53 32.54 17.42
CA LEU A 132 -51.17 32.25 17.90
C LEU A 132 -50.82 30.76 17.76
N LEU A 133 -51.77 29.85 18.06
CA LEU A 133 -51.57 28.41 17.87
C LEU A 133 -51.30 28.07 16.41
N ALA A 134 -52.09 28.60 15.47
CA ALA A 134 -51.86 28.38 14.05
C ALA A 134 -50.51 28.93 13.58
N LEU A 135 -50.10 30.11 14.06
CA LEU A 135 -48.78 30.66 13.76
C LEU A 135 -47.66 29.77 14.30
N SER A 136 -47.81 29.24 15.52
CA SER A 136 -46.87 28.28 16.10
C SER A 136 -46.81 26.97 15.31
N SER A 137 -47.94 26.42 14.88
CA SER A 137 -47.98 25.22 14.01
C SER A 137 -47.21 25.45 12.72
N VAL A 138 -47.44 26.58 12.05
CA VAL A 138 -46.71 26.95 10.82
C VAL A 138 -45.21 27.09 11.11
N ALA A 139 -44.84 27.80 12.18
CA ALA A 139 -43.44 28.01 12.53
C ALA A 139 -42.71 26.69 12.81
N MET A 140 -43.31 25.80 13.59
CA MET A 140 -42.72 24.49 13.90
C MET A 140 -42.59 23.62 12.64
N GLN A 141 -43.64 23.56 11.79
CA GLN A 141 -43.57 22.82 10.52
C GLN A 141 -42.46 23.36 9.61
N ILE A 142 -42.30 24.68 9.48
CA ILE A 142 -41.23 25.30 8.70
C ILE A 142 -39.84 24.91 9.27
N VAL A 143 -39.67 24.99 10.59
CA VAL A 143 -38.39 24.65 11.24
C VAL A 143 -38.04 23.18 11.03
N PHE A 144 -38.97 22.25 11.31
CA PHE A 144 -38.71 20.82 11.13
C PHE A 144 -38.48 20.44 9.67
N THR A 145 -39.27 20.98 8.75
CA THR A 145 -39.07 20.74 7.30
C THR A 145 -37.74 21.32 6.84
N GLY A 146 -37.34 22.49 7.37
CA GLY A 146 -36.05 23.11 7.08
C GLY A 146 -34.86 22.29 7.61
N ILE A 147 -34.93 21.81 8.85
CA ILE A 147 -33.91 20.91 9.42
C ILE A 147 -33.77 19.67 8.54
N ALA A 148 -34.89 19.06 8.15
CA ALA A 148 -34.87 17.86 7.32
C ALA A 148 -34.30 18.14 5.92
N TRP A 149 -34.63 19.29 5.32
CA TRP A 149 -34.11 19.70 4.02
C TRP A 149 -32.58 19.84 4.02
N TYR A 150 -32.00 20.49 5.03
CA TYR A 150 -30.56 20.75 5.04
C TYR A 150 -29.71 19.58 5.52
N ASN A 151 -30.24 18.67 6.34
CA ASN A 151 -29.44 17.59 6.93
C ASN A 151 -29.63 16.23 6.25
N PHE A 152 -30.76 15.96 5.60
CA PHE A 152 -31.11 14.60 5.17
C PHE A 152 -31.28 14.41 3.66
N LEU A 153 -31.05 15.46 2.85
CA LEU A 153 -31.08 15.36 1.38
C LEU A 153 -29.79 14.81 0.77
N GLN A 154 -28.72 14.67 1.55
CA GLN A 154 -27.45 14.11 1.08
C GLN A 154 -27.32 12.66 1.53
N PRO A 155 -26.91 11.74 0.64
CA PRO A 155 -26.65 10.36 1.02
C PRO A 155 -25.42 10.26 1.93
N GLU A 156 -25.49 9.37 2.93
CA GLU A 156 -24.36 9.09 3.82
C GLU A 156 -23.21 8.35 3.09
N VAL A 157 -23.56 7.52 2.10
CA VAL A 157 -22.61 6.77 1.27
C VAL A 157 -22.79 7.20 -0.18
N ASP A 158 -21.73 7.77 -0.74
CA ASP A 158 -21.67 8.25 -2.12
C ASP A 158 -20.40 7.75 -2.84
N ASP A 159 -20.20 8.17 -4.08
CA ASP A 159 -19.01 7.80 -4.87
C ASP A 159 -17.71 8.28 -4.23
N THR A 160 -17.74 9.36 -3.43
CA THR A 160 -16.54 9.83 -2.72
C THR A 160 -16.17 8.88 -1.59
N THR A 161 -17.17 8.39 -0.86
CA THR A 161 -17.03 7.39 0.20
C THR A 161 -16.42 6.09 -0.34
N ILE A 162 -16.83 5.65 -1.54
CA ILE A 162 -16.22 4.48 -2.20
C ILE A 162 -14.74 4.71 -2.48
N ARG A 163 -14.37 5.88 -3.02
CA ARG A 163 -12.95 6.22 -3.27
C ARG A 163 -12.15 6.28 -1.98
N ASP A 164 -12.72 6.82 -0.91
CA ASP A 164 -12.06 6.92 0.39
C ASP A 164 -11.92 5.55 1.06
N ALA A 165 -12.90 4.66 0.89
CA ALA A 165 -12.81 3.25 1.29
C ALA A 165 -11.66 2.53 0.58
N PHE A 166 -11.55 2.67 -0.75
CA PHE A 166 -10.39 2.17 -1.49
C PHE A 166 -9.09 2.80 -1.01
N ARG A 167 -9.04 4.13 -0.82
CA ARG A 167 -7.83 4.81 -0.34
C ARG A 167 -7.38 4.25 1.01
N TRP A 168 -8.29 4.13 1.96
CA TRP A 168 -8.02 3.56 3.29
C TRP A 168 -7.49 2.13 3.21
N ARG A 169 -8.17 1.27 2.44
CA ARG A 169 -7.82 -0.14 2.31
C ARG A 169 -6.37 -0.30 1.83
N ARG A 170 -5.99 0.53 0.87
CA ARG A 170 -4.65 0.53 0.28
C ARG A 170 -3.61 1.11 1.22
N SER A 171 -3.93 2.18 1.95
CA SER A 171 -2.94 2.94 2.73
C SER A 171 -2.69 2.37 4.10
N ALA A 172 -3.73 1.83 4.72
CA ALA A 172 -3.73 1.38 6.11
C ALA A 172 -4.23 -0.06 6.22
N GLY A 173 -5.25 -0.44 5.44
CA GLY A 173 -5.85 -1.78 5.50
C GLY A 173 -4.85 -2.93 5.32
N HIS A 174 -3.94 -2.79 4.36
CA HIS A 174 -2.89 -3.78 4.08
C HIS A 174 -1.47 -3.35 4.48
N ALA A 175 -1.29 -2.21 5.14
CA ALA A 175 0.05 -1.74 5.47
C ALA A 175 0.67 -2.60 6.58
N LEU A 176 1.95 -2.97 6.44
CA LEU A 176 2.71 -3.69 7.47
C LEU A 176 2.68 -2.98 8.83
N SER A 177 2.64 -1.65 8.84
CA SER A 177 2.54 -0.85 10.07
C SER A 177 1.26 -1.07 10.88
N GLN A 178 0.20 -1.59 10.25
CA GLN A 178 -1.10 -1.89 10.87
C GLN A 178 -1.36 -3.39 11.03
N TYR A 179 -0.38 -4.24 10.71
CA TYR A 179 -0.45 -5.67 10.90
C TYR A 179 -0.48 -6.01 12.40
N ASP A 180 -1.37 -6.92 12.79
CA ASP A 180 -1.41 -7.43 14.16
C ASP A 180 -0.62 -8.74 14.28
N PRO A 181 0.53 -8.75 14.98
CA PRO A 181 1.34 -9.95 15.13
C PRO A 181 0.68 -11.03 16.01
N LEU A 182 -0.30 -10.68 16.84
CA LEU A 182 -0.99 -11.64 17.71
C LEU A 182 -2.06 -12.43 16.93
N SER A 183 -2.93 -11.73 16.20
CA SER A 183 -3.97 -12.39 15.39
C SER A 183 -3.45 -12.89 14.03
N LYS A 184 -2.25 -12.46 13.62
CA LYS A 184 -1.66 -12.75 12.30
C LYS A 184 -2.60 -12.37 11.16
N SER A 185 -3.13 -11.15 11.21
CA SER A 185 -4.10 -10.65 10.25
C SER A 185 -3.85 -9.20 9.89
N SER A 186 -4.26 -8.82 8.67
CA SER A 186 -4.19 -7.43 8.22
C SER A 186 -5.29 -6.60 8.87
N LEU A 187 -5.14 -5.28 8.91
CA LEU A 187 -6.19 -4.39 9.42
C LEU A 187 -7.48 -4.52 8.60
N ALA A 188 -7.36 -4.68 7.29
CA ALA A 188 -8.50 -4.93 6.41
C ALA A 188 -9.22 -6.24 6.76
N GLU A 189 -8.48 -7.34 6.97
CA GLU A 189 -9.06 -8.62 7.38
C GLU A 189 -9.84 -8.50 8.69
N ARG A 190 -9.31 -7.79 9.68
CA ARG A 190 -9.97 -7.58 10.98
C ARG A 190 -11.22 -6.71 10.88
N VAL A 191 -11.17 -5.63 10.10
CA VAL A 191 -12.34 -4.76 9.85
C VAL A 191 -13.47 -5.56 9.19
N CYS A 192 -13.14 -6.38 8.19
CA CYS A 192 -14.11 -7.20 7.49
C CYS A 192 -14.61 -8.39 8.31
N ALA A 193 -13.84 -8.82 9.31
CA ALA A 193 -14.24 -9.80 10.32
C ALA A 193 -15.04 -9.20 11.49
N LEU A 194 -15.31 -7.89 11.47
CA LEU A 194 -16.00 -7.15 12.54
C LEU A 194 -15.35 -7.32 13.92
N ASP A 195 -14.01 -7.22 13.98
CA ASP A 195 -13.26 -7.33 15.22
C ASP A 195 -13.42 -6.08 16.11
N MET A 196 -14.17 -6.22 17.20
CA MET A 196 -14.43 -5.14 18.17
C MET A 196 -13.19 -4.70 18.96
N SER A 197 -12.08 -5.44 18.89
CA SER A 197 -10.83 -5.10 19.59
C SER A 197 -9.94 -4.13 18.82
N LEU A 198 -10.40 -3.62 17.67
CA LEU A 198 -9.65 -2.70 16.82
C LEU A 198 -9.40 -1.34 17.50
N PRO A 199 -8.13 -0.94 17.72
CA PRO A 199 -7.81 0.40 18.23
C PRO A 199 -7.94 1.50 17.17
N ALA A 200 -7.95 1.13 15.88
CA ALA A 200 -8.02 2.04 14.73
C ALA A 200 -9.01 1.51 13.68
N SER A 201 -9.48 2.39 12.79
CA SER A 201 -10.45 2.08 11.71
C SER A 201 -11.85 1.65 12.17
N GLY A 202 -12.28 2.12 13.35
CA GLY A 202 -13.65 1.88 13.85
C GLY A 202 -14.75 2.47 12.96
N ILE A 203 -14.45 3.55 12.21
CA ILE A 203 -15.39 4.15 11.25
C ILE A 203 -15.64 3.21 10.07
N GLN A 204 -14.58 2.60 9.52
CA GLN A 204 -14.68 1.67 8.40
C GLN A 204 -15.38 0.38 8.83
N MET A 205 -15.11 -0.09 10.06
CA MET A 205 -15.81 -1.22 10.65
C MET A 205 -17.30 -0.94 10.86
N SER A 206 -17.68 0.21 11.43
CA SER A 206 -19.09 0.54 11.65
C SER A 206 -19.85 0.77 10.33
N LEU A 207 -19.19 1.39 9.35
CA LEU A 207 -19.74 1.53 8.00
C LEU A 207 -19.98 0.15 7.36
N TYR A 208 -19.00 -0.74 7.40
CA TYR A 208 -19.12 -2.09 6.86
C TYR A 208 -20.21 -2.89 7.60
N GLU A 209 -20.28 -2.80 8.92
CA GLU A 209 -21.32 -3.43 9.73
C GLU A 209 -22.73 -2.96 9.32
N ASN A 210 -22.92 -1.65 9.18
CA ASN A 210 -24.19 -1.08 8.74
C ASN A 210 -24.59 -1.57 7.35
N ILE A 211 -23.64 -1.60 6.40
CA ILE A 211 -23.88 -2.08 5.04
C ILE A 211 -24.28 -3.57 5.04
N VAL A 212 -23.53 -4.43 5.73
CA VAL A 212 -23.79 -5.87 5.77
C VAL A 212 -25.13 -6.18 6.45
N ARG A 213 -25.47 -5.47 7.53
CA ARG A 213 -26.78 -5.61 8.21
C ARG A 213 -27.94 -5.15 7.33
N TYR A 214 -27.74 -4.13 6.49
CA TYR A 214 -28.76 -3.62 5.58
C TYR A 214 -28.97 -4.53 4.36
N VAL A 215 -27.89 -4.88 3.66
CA VAL A 215 -27.91 -5.67 2.42
C VAL A 215 -28.14 -7.16 2.68
N LYS A 216 -27.55 -7.71 3.75
CA LYS A 216 -27.55 -9.13 4.11
C LYS A 216 -27.24 -10.07 2.92
N PRO A 217 -26.01 -10.02 2.37
CA PRO A 217 -25.66 -10.79 1.16
C PRO A 217 -25.73 -12.32 1.34
N SER A 218 -25.60 -12.81 2.58
CA SER A 218 -25.62 -14.24 2.92
C SER A 218 -26.98 -14.77 3.40
N ALA A 219 -28.05 -13.97 3.31
CA ALA A 219 -29.38 -14.39 3.77
C ALA A 219 -30.01 -15.38 2.79
N GLU A 220 -30.23 -16.62 3.24
CA GLU A 220 -30.92 -17.66 2.47
C GLU A 220 -32.36 -17.90 3.01
N GLY A 221 -33.25 -18.36 2.14
CA GLY A 221 -34.61 -18.73 2.52
C GLY A 221 -35.44 -17.55 3.05
N PHE A 222 -36.13 -17.76 4.18
CA PHE A 222 -37.05 -16.77 4.76
C PHE A 222 -36.33 -15.51 5.27
N GLU A 223 -35.06 -15.59 5.64
CA GLU A 223 -34.29 -14.44 6.12
C GLU A 223 -34.10 -13.37 5.03
N SER A 224 -34.02 -13.78 3.76
CA SER A 224 -33.89 -12.88 2.60
C SER A 224 -35.08 -11.92 2.43
N PHE A 225 -36.20 -12.17 3.11
CA PHE A 225 -37.34 -11.24 3.13
C PHE A 225 -37.14 -10.07 4.11
N PHE A 226 -36.28 -10.22 5.13
CA PHE A 226 -36.04 -9.22 6.18
C PHE A 226 -34.73 -8.45 5.94
N THR A 227 -34.52 -7.99 4.70
CA THR A 227 -33.43 -7.08 4.37
C THR A 227 -33.82 -5.63 4.63
N GLY A 228 -32.82 -4.76 4.82
CA GLY A 228 -33.03 -3.32 4.99
C GLY A 228 -33.74 -2.68 3.79
N GLU A 229 -33.44 -3.15 2.57
CA GLU A 229 -34.13 -2.73 1.34
C GLU A 229 -35.66 -2.95 1.43
N ARG A 230 -36.09 -4.13 1.88
CA ARG A 230 -37.52 -4.45 2.03
C ARG A 230 -38.17 -3.66 3.15
N LEU A 231 -37.46 -3.46 4.26
CA LEU A 231 -37.94 -2.63 5.36
C LEU A 231 -38.14 -1.17 4.90
N CYS A 232 -37.24 -0.64 4.07
CA CYS A 232 -37.36 0.70 3.49
C CYS A 232 -38.58 0.82 2.58
N LEU A 233 -38.87 -0.19 1.76
CA LEU A 233 -40.09 -0.22 0.94
C LEU A 233 -41.37 -0.18 1.79
N VAL A 234 -41.43 -0.96 2.87
CA VAL A 234 -42.57 -0.95 3.80
C VAL A 234 -42.69 0.41 4.48
N ALA A 235 -41.57 0.99 4.95
CA ALA A 235 -41.54 2.32 5.54
C ALA A 235 -42.02 3.41 4.57
N LEU A 236 -41.61 3.36 3.31
CA LEU A 236 -42.07 4.29 2.26
C LEU A 236 -43.57 4.15 1.98
N ILE A 237 -44.11 2.93 1.94
CA ILE A 237 -45.55 2.71 1.75
C ILE A 237 -46.32 3.30 2.95
N CYS A 238 -45.89 3.02 4.18
CA CYS A 238 -46.48 3.60 5.38
C CYS A 238 -46.40 5.14 5.36
N TRP A 239 -45.24 5.70 4.97
CA TRP A 239 -45.04 7.14 4.83
C TRP A 239 -46.02 7.77 3.82
N TYR A 240 -46.14 7.18 2.63
CA TYR A 240 -47.07 7.66 1.60
C TYR A 240 -48.53 7.56 2.04
N LEU A 241 -48.90 6.53 2.81
CA LEU A 241 -50.24 6.42 3.40
C LEU A 241 -50.50 7.54 4.42
N MET A 242 -49.50 7.90 5.25
CA MET A 242 -49.62 9.00 6.21
C MET A 242 -49.77 10.36 5.50
N VAL A 243 -48.97 10.63 4.46
CA VAL A 243 -49.13 11.84 3.62
C VAL A 243 -50.49 11.85 2.92
N ALA A 244 -50.93 10.71 2.37
CA ALA A 244 -52.23 10.59 1.71
C ALA A 244 -53.39 10.85 2.68
N LYS A 245 -53.31 10.33 3.93
CA LYS A 245 -54.27 10.62 5.01
C LYS A 245 -54.37 12.13 5.25
N GLU A 246 -53.23 12.80 5.37
CA GLU A 246 -53.17 14.25 5.64
C GLU A 246 -53.74 15.10 4.47
N VAL A 247 -53.33 14.81 3.23
CA VAL A 247 -53.87 15.46 2.03
C VAL A 247 -55.38 15.26 1.92
N ASN A 248 -55.84 14.05 2.22
CA ASN A 248 -57.26 13.71 2.18
C ASN A 248 -58.05 14.46 3.25
N HIS A 249 -57.50 14.62 4.45
CA HIS A 249 -58.12 15.37 5.54
C HIS A 249 -58.27 16.85 5.16
N GLY A 250 -57.20 17.48 4.67
CA GLY A 250 -57.23 18.88 4.21
C GLY A 250 -58.21 19.12 3.05
N LEU A 251 -58.24 18.23 2.06
CA LEU A 251 -59.17 18.33 0.93
C LEU A 251 -60.64 18.15 1.36
N ALA A 252 -60.91 17.23 2.29
CA ALA A 252 -62.27 16.99 2.79
C ALA A 252 -62.81 18.22 3.53
N LEU A 253 -62.01 18.82 4.41
CA LEU A 253 -62.33 20.07 5.10
C LEU A 253 -62.71 21.17 4.10
N HIS A 254 -61.84 21.41 3.11
CA HIS A 254 -62.07 22.46 2.12
C HIS A 254 -63.32 22.22 1.26
N ARG A 255 -63.57 20.97 0.87
CA ARG A 255 -64.79 20.57 0.12
C ARG A 255 -66.06 20.81 0.94
N GLY A 256 -66.06 20.47 2.23
CA GLY A 256 -67.18 20.75 3.14
C GLY A 256 -67.48 22.25 3.27
N ILE A 257 -66.44 23.07 3.35
CA ILE A 257 -66.57 24.54 3.43
C ILE A 257 -67.08 25.14 2.12
N ILE A 258 -66.60 24.65 0.97
CA ILE A 258 -67.09 25.08 -0.34
C ILE A 258 -68.57 24.73 -0.50
N ALA A 259 -68.99 23.53 -0.09
CA ALA A 259 -70.37 23.04 -0.21
C ALA A 259 -71.37 23.82 0.66
N THR A 260 -70.91 24.43 1.77
CA THR A 260 -71.74 25.25 2.65
C THR A 260 -72.16 26.56 1.95
N PRO A 261 -73.42 27.04 2.06
CA PRO A 261 -73.88 28.22 1.32
C PRO A 261 -73.17 29.52 1.73
N LEU A 262 -73.08 30.46 0.79
CA LEU A 262 -72.48 31.78 1.02
C LEU A 262 -73.38 32.64 1.91
N GLY A 263 -72.82 33.23 2.97
CA GLY A 263 -73.55 34.18 3.82
C GLY A 263 -72.67 34.77 4.92
N THR A 264 -73.26 35.57 5.82
CA THR A 264 -72.58 35.94 7.07
C THR A 264 -72.42 34.68 7.93
N THR A 265 -71.23 34.46 8.50
CA THR A 265 -70.95 33.22 9.25
C THR A 265 -71.87 33.12 10.46
N ARG A 266 -72.72 32.10 10.48
CA ARG A 266 -73.68 31.84 11.56
C ARG A 266 -73.59 30.38 12.02
N ILE A 267 -73.36 30.21 13.31
CA ILE A 267 -73.38 28.93 14.01
C ILE A 267 -74.70 28.90 14.78
N ASN A 268 -75.50 27.86 14.59
CA ASN A 268 -76.75 27.69 15.32
C ASN A 268 -76.59 26.54 16.32
N SER A 269 -76.96 26.76 17.57
CA SER A 269 -77.04 25.69 18.56
C SER A 269 -78.36 24.93 18.37
N ARG A 270 -78.27 23.61 18.35
CA ARG A 270 -79.41 22.71 18.38
C ARG A 270 -79.25 21.80 19.58
N GLU A 271 -80.19 21.87 20.50
CA GLU A 271 -80.26 20.94 21.62
C GLU A 271 -80.95 19.66 21.17
N ASN A 272 -80.33 18.51 21.43
CA ASN A 272 -80.95 17.24 21.14
C ASN A 272 -81.98 16.91 22.24
N PRO A 273 -83.27 16.74 21.92
CA PRO A 273 -84.33 16.56 22.92
C PRO A 273 -84.18 15.28 23.76
N PHE A 274 -83.33 14.33 23.34
CA PHE A 274 -83.13 13.06 24.05
C PHE A 274 -81.83 13.01 24.87
N THR A 275 -80.76 13.65 24.42
CA THR A 275 -79.44 13.59 25.09
C THR A 275 -79.09 14.86 25.86
N LEU A 276 -79.87 15.96 25.72
CA LEU A 276 -79.58 17.28 26.29
C LEU A 276 -78.19 17.84 25.93
N VAL A 277 -77.51 17.24 24.95
CA VAL A 277 -76.23 17.72 24.43
C VAL A 277 -76.51 18.78 23.36
N THR A 278 -75.79 19.89 23.45
CA THR A 278 -75.87 20.99 22.49
C THR A 278 -74.94 20.72 21.31
N HIS A 279 -75.51 20.52 20.13
CA HIS A 279 -74.78 20.39 18.88
C HIS A 279 -74.74 21.72 18.13
N TYR A 280 -73.62 22.03 17.50
CA TYR A 280 -73.42 23.27 16.75
C TYR A 280 -73.49 23.00 15.25
N ARG A 281 -74.39 23.68 14.54
CA ARG A 281 -74.52 23.54 13.08
C ARG A 281 -74.03 24.78 12.35
N LEU A 282 -73.11 24.59 11.41
CA LEU A 282 -72.64 25.65 10.51
C LEU A 282 -73.66 25.87 9.37
N ILE A 283 -74.34 27.02 9.36
CA ILE A 283 -75.41 27.28 8.37
C ILE A 283 -74.86 27.94 7.11
N ALA A 284 -74.05 28.99 7.26
CA ALA A 284 -73.51 29.78 6.15
C ALA A 284 -72.08 30.23 6.47
N VAL A 285 -71.27 30.41 5.43
CA VAL A 285 -69.85 30.82 5.54
C VAL A 285 -69.57 32.02 4.64
N SER A 286 -68.80 32.99 5.13
CA SER A 286 -68.43 34.20 4.40
C SER A 286 -67.41 33.93 3.28
N ARG A 287 -67.38 34.79 2.27
CA ARG A 287 -66.40 34.71 1.15
C ARG A 287 -64.95 34.72 1.64
N TRP A 288 -64.65 35.55 2.63
CA TRP A 288 -63.31 35.65 3.23
C TRP A 288 -62.89 34.36 3.94
N ARG A 289 -63.80 33.69 4.65
CA ARG A 289 -63.48 32.39 5.29
C ARG A 289 -63.30 31.27 4.27
N LYS A 290 -64.03 31.29 3.15
CA LYS A 290 -63.78 30.36 2.03
C LYS A 290 -62.42 30.59 1.39
N ALA A 291 -62.01 31.84 1.18
CA ALA A 291 -60.69 32.18 0.69
C ALA A 291 -59.59 31.78 1.68
N ALA A 292 -59.78 32.05 2.98
CA ALA A 292 -58.86 31.63 4.04
C ALA A 292 -58.72 30.11 4.12
N SER A 293 -59.82 29.36 4.00
CA SER A 293 -59.78 27.90 3.89
C SER A 293 -59.02 27.42 2.64
N GLY A 294 -59.16 28.10 1.50
CA GLY A 294 -58.38 27.80 0.30
C GLY A 294 -56.90 28.08 0.45
N LEU A 295 -56.53 29.20 1.08
CA LEU A 295 -55.13 29.52 1.41
C LEU A 295 -54.54 28.49 2.38
N LEU A 296 -55.32 28.08 3.39
CA LEU A 296 -54.91 27.07 4.35
C LEU A 296 -54.72 25.70 3.68
N LEU A 297 -55.62 25.31 2.78
CA LEU A 297 -55.44 24.10 1.98
C LEU A 297 -54.16 24.19 1.13
N ALA A 298 -53.94 25.32 0.45
CA ALA A 298 -52.74 25.51 -0.35
C ALA A 298 -51.46 25.38 0.50
N TYR A 299 -51.44 25.95 1.69
CA TYR A 299 -50.36 25.78 2.66
C TYR A 299 -50.18 24.31 3.06
N ARG A 300 -51.25 23.60 3.48
CA ARG A 300 -51.18 22.18 3.87
C ARG A 300 -50.69 21.30 2.73
N LEU A 301 -51.15 21.53 1.51
CA LEU A 301 -50.68 20.79 0.33
C LEU A 301 -49.21 21.09 0.02
N LEU A 302 -48.75 22.34 0.17
CA LEU A 302 -47.36 22.71 -0.03
C LEU A 302 -46.46 22.07 1.03
N ALA A 303 -46.85 22.12 2.30
CA ALA A 303 -46.12 21.50 3.41
C ALA A 303 -46.07 19.98 3.24
N ALA A 304 -47.20 19.34 2.93
CA ALA A 304 -47.27 17.90 2.65
C ALA A 304 -46.41 17.51 1.43
N ALA A 305 -46.38 18.31 0.37
CA ALA A 305 -45.52 18.05 -0.78
C ALA A 305 -44.03 18.20 -0.45
N ALA A 306 -43.65 19.23 0.32
CA ALA A 306 -42.28 19.42 0.76
C ALA A 306 -41.81 18.28 1.67
N LEU A 307 -42.65 17.86 2.63
CA LEU A 307 -42.37 16.73 3.50
C LEU A 307 -42.37 15.40 2.75
N LEU A 308 -43.27 15.19 1.79
CA LEU A 308 -43.26 14.01 0.94
C LEU A 308 -41.92 13.88 0.21
N TYR A 309 -41.45 14.99 -0.37
CA TYR A 309 -40.15 15.04 -1.04
C TYR A 309 -39.01 14.73 -0.05
N VAL A 310 -38.82 15.55 0.98
CA VAL A 310 -37.71 15.40 1.94
C VAL A 310 -37.76 14.06 2.68
N GLY A 311 -38.94 13.62 3.11
CA GLY A 311 -39.15 12.36 3.82
C GLY A 311 -38.83 11.14 2.97
N THR A 312 -39.05 11.21 1.64
CA THR A 312 -38.63 10.14 0.72
C THR A 312 -37.11 10.01 0.69
N PHE A 313 -36.40 11.13 0.52
CA PHE A 313 -34.92 11.14 0.54
C PHE A 313 -34.39 10.67 1.90
N PHE A 314 -34.96 11.16 3.00
CA PHE A 314 -34.54 10.80 4.35
C PHE A 314 -34.65 9.30 4.61
N LEU A 315 -35.77 8.66 4.22
CA LEU A 315 -35.95 7.22 4.37
C LEU A 315 -35.05 6.39 3.45
N VAL A 316 -34.85 6.83 2.20
CA VAL A 316 -34.01 6.08 1.24
C VAL A 316 -32.53 6.14 1.63
N TYR A 317 -32.04 7.28 2.12
CA TYR A 317 -30.63 7.47 2.46
C TYR A 317 -30.23 6.98 3.85
N THR A 318 -31.18 6.50 4.66
CA THR A 318 -30.88 5.91 5.96
C THR A 318 -30.42 4.45 5.79
N ILE A 319 -29.13 4.17 6.03
CA ILE A 319 -28.55 2.82 5.99
C ILE A 319 -28.77 2.03 7.29
N ASN A 320 -28.91 2.72 8.42
CA ASN A 320 -29.11 2.05 9.69
C ASN A 320 -30.58 1.62 9.85
N VAL A 321 -30.78 0.31 9.94
CA VAL A 321 -32.10 -0.33 10.04
C VAL A 321 -32.90 0.18 11.25
N THR A 322 -32.24 0.47 12.39
CA THR A 322 -32.94 1.01 13.57
C THR A 322 -33.38 2.45 13.37
N GLU A 323 -32.51 3.27 12.78
CA GLU A 323 -32.81 4.67 12.47
C GLU A 323 -33.91 4.79 11.41
N LEU A 324 -33.98 3.84 10.46
CA LEU A 324 -35.00 3.86 9.42
C LEU A 324 -36.43 3.85 9.98
N ILE A 325 -36.69 3.02 11.00
CA ILE A 325 -38.00 2.95 11.66
C ILE A 325 -38.27 4.23 12.46
N LEU A 326 -37.26 4.69 13.20
CA LEU A 326 -37.36 5.90 14.01
C LEU A 326 -37.65 7.13 13.14
N ASN A 327 -36.98 7.23 12.00
CA ASN A 327 -37.13 8.31 11.01
C ASN A 327 -38.53 8.31 10.39
N ALA A 328 -39.09 7.13 10.07
CA ALA A 328 -40.46 7.02 9.56
C ALA A 328 -41.50 7.53 10.57
N VAL A 329 -41.32 7.20 11.85
CA VAL A 329 -42.20 7.67 12.94
C VAL A 329 -42.02 9.17 13.19
N ALA A 330 -40.79 9.67 13.18
CA ALA A 330 -40.51 11.10 13.36
C ALA A 330 -41.19 11.96 12.28
N LEU A 331 -41.18 11.50 11.02
CA LEU A 331 -41.87 12.18 9.93
C LEU A 331 -43.39 12.23 10.13
N ALA A 332 -43.98 11.19 10.74
CA ALA A 332 -45.40 11.17 11.10
C ALA A 332 -45.73 12.25 12.16
N ILE A 333 -44.88 12.40 13.17
CA ILE A 333 -45.03 13.42 14.22
C ILE A 333 -45.01 14.83 13.62
N ILE A 334 -44.19 15.09 12.60
CA ILE A 334 -44.13 16.40 11.94
C ILE A 334 -45.44 16.71 11.19
N LEU A 335 -46.09 15.71 10.59
CA LEU A 335 -47.40 15.88 9.95
C LEU A 335 -48.51 16.15 10.98
N ASP A 336 -48.50 15.45 12.11
CA ASP A 336 -49.55 15.53 13.15
C ASP A 336 -49.29 16.64 14.20
N ILE A 337 -48.33 17.54 13.96
CA ILE A 337 -47.93 18.56 14.94
C ILE A 337 -49.04 19.55 15.30
N ASP A 338 -49.95 19.83 14.37
CA ASP A 338 -51.08 20.72 14.64
C ASP A 338 -52.18 20.07 15.49
N ASP A 339 -52.32 18.74 15.42
CA ASP A 339 -53.19 17.96 16.29
C ASP A 339 -52.61 17.96 17.72
N LEU A 340 -51.29 17.72 17.85
CA LEU A 340 -50.59 17.79 19.15
C LEU A 340 -50.70 19.17 19.81
N LEU A 341 -50.57 20.25 19.02
CA LEU A 341 -50.74 21.62 19.52
C LEU A 341 -52.18 21.92 19.92
N PHE A 342 -53.17 21.37 19.21
CA PHE A 342 -54.58 21.50 19.56
C PHE A 342 -54.86 20.80 20.89
N ASP A 343 -54.45 19.54 21.03
CA ASP A 343 -54.67 18.72 22.21
C ASP A 343 -53.94 19.23 23.45
N ALA A 344 -52.80 19.88 23.28
CA ALA A 344 -52.08 20.49 24.40
C ALA A 344 -52.63 21.88 24.76
N LEU A 345 -52.86 22.75 23.77
CA LEU A 345 -52.96 24.20 24.00
C LEU A 345 -54.26 24.85 23.53
N ALA A 346 -55.16 24.13 22.84
CA ALA A 346 -56.46 24.70 22.46
C ALA A 346 -57.31 25.02 23.69
N THR A 347 -58.01 26.16 23.65
CA THR A 347 -58.93 26.58 24.73
C THR A 347 -60.05 25.57 24.94
N THR A 348 -60.52 25.42 26.19
CA THR A 348 -61.66 24.54 26.51
C THR A 348 -62.92 24.82 25.68
N PRO A 349 -63.32 26.09 25.45
CA PRO A 349 -64.45 26.40 24.55
C PRO A 349 -64.18 26.01 23.10
N GLY A 350 -62.94 26.16 22.61
CA GLY A 350 -62.55 25.73 21.27
C GLY A 350 -62.63 24.23 21.08
N ARG A 351 -62.12 23.45 22.04
CA ARG A 351 -62.23 21.98 22.03
C ARG A 351 -63.68 21.52 22.08
N HIS A 352 -64.46 22.09 22.99
CA HIS A 352 -65.89 21.77 23.11
C HIS A 352 -66.66 22.15 21.84
N LEU A 353 -66.32 23.28 21.21
CA LEU A 353 -66.93 23.69 19.95
C LEU A 353 -66.67 22.65 18.86
N VAL A 354 -65.40 22.36 18.58
CA VAL A 354 -64.98 21.41 17.53
C VAL A 354 -65.60 20.02 17.75
N ASN A 355 -65.59 19.51 18.98
CA ASN A 355 -66.11 18.17 19.31
C ASN A 355 -67.63 18.05 19.20
N GLN A 356 -68.36 19.17 19.32
CA GLN A 356 -69.83 19.22 19.23
C GLN A 356 -70.34 19.77 17.89
N MET A 357 -69.46 20.06 16.93
CA MET A 357 -69.87 20.50 15.60
C MET A 357 -70.55 19.36 14.82
N ASP A 358 -71.71 19.67 14.23
CA ASP A 358 -72.36 18.80 13.25
C ASP A 358 -71.46 18.64 12.01
N PRO A 359 -71.41 17.44 11.41
CA PRO A 359 -70.54 17.19 10.28
C PRO A 359 -71.05 17.89 9.01
N LEU A 360 -70.13 18.37 8.18
CA LEU A 360 -70.44 19.14 6.97
C LEU A 360 -70.80 18.22 5.80
N PRO A 361 -71.91 18.48 5.07
CA PRO A 361 -72.25 17.72 3.89
C PRO A 361 -71.25 18.01 2.76
N MET A 362 -70.68 16.97 2.16
CA MET A 362 -69.79 17.07 1.01
C MET A 362 -70.50 16.60 -0.26
N LYS A 363 -70.11 17.15 -1.41
CA LYS A 363 -70.51 16.57 -2.69
C LYS A 363 -69.74 15.26 -2.88
N PRO A 364 -70.42 14.14 -3.16
CA PRO A 364 -69.74 12.86 -3.36
C PRO A 364 -68.83 12.95 -4.58
N LEU A 365 -67.68 12.28 -4.49
CA LEU A 365 -66.80 12.07 -5.65
C LEU A 365 -67.45 11.06 -6.62
N PRO A 366 -67.11 11.13 -7.93
CA PRO A 366 -67.61 10.15 -8.89
C PRO A 366 -67.16 8.75 -8.48
N ARG A 367 -68.11 7.82 -8.40
CA ARG A 367 -67.87 6.39 -8.14
C ARG A 367 -67.93 5.63 -9.46
N LEU A 368 -67.04 4.66 -9.62
CA LEU A 368 -67.02 3.79 -10.80
C LEU A 368 -67.33 2.36 -10.35
N ARG A 369 -68.54 1.87 -10.65
CA ARG A 369 -69.01 0.50 -10.30
C ARG A 369 -68.77 0.15 -8.83
N GLY A 370 -69.30 0.95 -7.91
CA GLY A 370 -69.16 0.76 -6.46
C GLY A 370 -67.79 1.10 -5.85
N ALA A 371 -66.75 1.38 -6.63
CA ALA A 371 -65.45 1.82 -6.12
C ALA A 371 -65.34 3.36 -6.07
N ASP A 372 -64.85 3.89 -4.93
CA ASP A 372 -64.49 5.30 -4.82
C ASP A 372 -63.24 5.57 -5.67
N LEU A 373 -63.37 6.45 -6.68
CA LEU A 373 -62.27 6.83 -7.58
C LEU A 373 -61.04 7.30 -6.80
N LYS A 374 -61.23 7.95 -5.64
CA LYS A 374 -60.13 8.37 -4.76
C LYS A 374 -59.38 7.18 -4.18
N SER A 375 -60.08 6.20 -3.63
CA SER A 375 -59.48 4.99 -3.04
C SER A 375 -58.77 4.17 -4.11
N THR A 376 -59.40 3.98 -5.28
CA THR A 376 -58.78 3.30 -6.42
C THR A 376 -57.56 4.05 -6.94
N CYS A 377 -57.61 5.38 -7.01
CA CYS A 377 -56.46 6.19 -7.41
C CYS A 377 -55.30 6.03 -6.43
N MET A 378 -55.53 6.08 -5.12
CA MET A 378 -54.48 5.90 -4.11
C MET A 378 -53.91 4.49 -4.10
N LEU A 379 -54.75 3.46 -4.30
CA LEU A 379 -54.35 2.06 -4.41
C LEU A 379 -53.39 1.82 -5.59
N VAL A 380 -53.49 2.62 -6.65
CA VAL A 380 -52.60 2.53 -7.82
C VAL A 380 -51.42 3.49 -7.69
N LEU A 381 -51.64 4.72 -7.22
CA LEU A 381 -50.62 5.77 -7.15
C LEU A 381 -49.52 5.46 -6.13
N ILE A 382 -49.86 4.88 -4.97
CA ILE A 382 -48.85 4.55 -3.94
C ILE A 382 -47.89 3.47 -4.45
N PRO A 383 -48.34 2.29 -4.96
CA PRO A 383 -47.41 1.31 -5.54
C PRO A 383 -46.61 1.85 -6.72
N LEU A 384 -47.20 2.67 -7.59
CA LEU A 384 -46.48 3.29 -8.71
C LEU A 384 -45.40 4.26 -8.21
N ALA A 385 -45.70 5.09 -7.20
CA ALA A 385 -44.74 5.99 -6.59
C ALA A 385 -43.61 5.22 -5.87
N THR A 386 -43.94 4.16 -5.13
CA THR A 386 -42.96 3.29 -4.48
C THR A 386 -42.09 2.58 -5.53
N ALA A 387 -42.66 2.05 -6.61
CA ALA A 387 -41.91 1.43 -7.70
C ALA A 387 -41.01 2.43 -8.44
N PHE A 388 -41.48 3.67 -8.62
CA PHE A 388 -40.69 4.75 -9.19
C PHE A 388 -39.47 5.09 -8.31
N VAL A 389 -39.68 5.29 -7.01
CA VAL A 389 -38.59 5.58 -6.05
C VAL A 389 -37.65 4.38 -5.92
N TYR A 390 -38.18 3.16 -5.98
CA TYR A 390 -37.37 1.96 -6.02
C TYR A 390 -36.38 1.98 -7.19
N ALA A 391 -36.88 2.16 -8.41
CA ALA A 391 -36.07 2.12 -9.61
C ALA A 391 -35.07 3.29 -9.73
N ASN A 392 -35.46 4.49 -9.27
CA ASN A 392 -34.66 5.71 -9.48
C ASN A 392 -33.78 6.10 -8.29
N MET A 393 -34.06 5.61 -7.09
CA MET A 393 -33.35 6.02 -5.88
C MET A 393 -32.85 4.83 -5.06
N LEU A 394 -33.74 3.92 -4.65
CA LEU A 394 -33.36 2.84 -3.74
C LEU A 394 -32.42 1.82 -4.39
N ALA A 395 -32.74 1.34 -5.59
CA ALA A 395 -31.89 0.36 -6.29
C ALA A 395 -30.49 0.92 -6.60
N PRO A 396 -30.32 2.14 -7.15
CA PRO A 396 -29.00 2.77 -7.28
C PRO A 396 -28.26 2.87 -5.94
N MET A 397 -28.93 3.33 -4.87
CA MET A 397 -28.32 3.43 -3.55
C MET A 397 -27.82 2.08 -3.03
N VAL A 398 -28.61 1.01 -3.18
CA VAL A 398 -28.18 -0.36 -2.82
C VAL A 398 -26.95 -0.79 -3.65
N THR A 399 -26.90 -0.48 -4.94
CA THR A 399 -25.71 -0.79 -5.76
C THR A 399 -24.46 -0.03 -5.29
N THR A 400 -24.61 1.22 -4.85
CA THR A 400 -23.53 2.01 -4.24
C THR A 400 -23.06 1.37 -2.92
N LEU A 401 -23.97 0.90 -2.08
CA LEU A 401 -23.61 0.19 -0.83
C LEU A 401 -22.84 -1.11 -1.10
N VAL A 402 -23.28 -1.92 -2.07
CA VAL A 402 -22.55 -3.13 -2.48
C VAL A 402 -21.16 -2.78 -3.02
N SER A 403 -21.05 -1.71 -3.82
CA SER A 403 -19.76 -1.24 -4.33
C SER A 403 -18.83 -0.75 -3.20
N ALA A 404 -19.38 -0.07 -2.18
CA ALA A 404 -18.62 0.33 -0.99
C ALA A 404 -18.19 -0.89 -0.16
N GLN A 405 -19.05 -1.90 -0.03
CA GLN A 405 -18.73 -3.17 0.60
C GLN A 405 -17.56 -3.88 -0.12
N GLU A 406 -17.62 -3.96 -1.44
CA GLU A 406 -16.57 -4.54 -2.27
C GLU A 406 -15.27 -3.72 -2.20
N ALA A 407 -15.36 -2.40 -2.14
CA ALA A 407 -14.19 -1.52 -1.96
C ALA A 407 -13.48 -1.78 -0.63
N LEU A 408 -14.22 -1.97 0.46
CA LEU A 408 -13.66 -2.26 1.79
C LEU A 408 -13.15 -3.70 1.90
N CYS A 409 -13.93 -4.68 1.43
CA CYS A 409 -13.79 -6.08 1.82
C CYS A 409 -13.82 -7.10 0.65
N GLY A 410 -13.87 -6.65 -0.60
CA GLY A 410 -13.82 -7.55 -1.77
C GLY A 410 -12.43 -8.16 -1.99
N GLY A 411 -12.29 -9.18 -2.82
CA GLY A 411 -10.95 -9.74 -3.15
C GLY A 411 -10.26 -10.45 -1.98
N ASN A 412 -8.92 -10.48 -1.98
CA ASN A 412 -8.13 -11.16 -0.95
C ASN A 412 -7.77 -10.18 0.17
N LEU A 413 -8.03 -10.56 1.42
CA LEU A 413 -7.72 -9.72 2.58
C LEU A 413 -6.43 -10.14 3.32
N LYS A 414 -5.90 -11.32 2.98
CA LYS A 414 -4.87 -12.03 3.76
C LYS A 414 -3.44 -11.75 3.30
N PHE A 415 -3.13 -10.48 3.08
CA PHE A 415 -1.79 -10.03 2.75
C PHE A 415 -1.53 -8.66 3.35
N VAL A 416 -0.25 -8.34 3.46
CA VAL A 416 0.25 -7.01 3.80
C VAL A 416 1.33 -6.60 2.83
N TRP A 417 1.58 -5.30 2.77
CA TRP A 417 2.63 -4.72 1.95
C TRP A 417 3.42 -3.66 2.73
N THR A 418 4.64 -3.42 2.27
CA THR A 418 5.49 -2.31 2.70
C THR A 418 6.45 -1.95 1.57
N THR A 419 7.18 -0.84 1.72
CA THR A 419 8.30 -0.50 0.85
C THR A 419 9.59 -0.68 1.62
N ASP A 420 10.59 -1.29 1.00
CA ASP A 420 11.94 -1.34 1.58
C ASP A 420 12.73 -0.04 1.33
N ALA A 421 13.96 0.02 1.84
CA ALA A 421 14.84 1.17 1.67
C ALA A 421 15.23 1.44 0.20
N ARG A 422 15.06 0.45 -0.71
CA ARG A 422 15.29 0.58 -2.15
C ARG A 422 14.05 1.10 -2.89
N SER A 423 12.96 1.39 -2.18
CA SER A 423 11.65 1.73 -2.74
C SER A 423 11.04 0.62 -3.59
N VAL A 424 11.38 -0.64 -3.30
CA VAL A 424 10.72 -1.82 -3.88
C VAL A 424 9.53 -2.16 -2.99
N VAL A 425 8.36 -2.39 -3.61
CA VAL A 425 7.16 -2.80 -2.89
C VAL A 425 7.28 -4.31 -2.59
N LEU A 426 7.26 -4.63 -1.30
CA LEU A 426 7.33 -5.97 -0.79
C LEU A 426 5.96 -6.39 -0.27
N PHE A 427 5.55 -7.60 -0.59
CA PHE A 427 4.30 -8.21 -0.16
C PHE A 427 4.60 -9.47 0.64
N SER A 428 3.77 -9.74 1.65
CA SER A 428 3.80 -11.01 2.37
C SER A 428 2.38 -11.44 2.74
N PRO A 429 2.10 -12.73 2.77
CA PRO A 429 0.86 -13.22 3.34
C PRO A 429 0.81 -13.05 4.85
N THR A 430 -0.39 -12.87 5.39
CA THR A 430 -0.59 -12.72 6.85
C THR A 430 -0.43 -14.05 7.61
N GLN A 431 -0.72 -15.19 6.96
CA GLN A 431 -0.54 -16.54 7.52
C GLN A 431 0.47 -17.34 6.69
N GLY A 432 1.57 -17.74 7.35
CA GLY A 432 2.77 -18.36 6.75
C GLY A 432 2.62 -19.78 6.20
N ASP A 433 1.41 -20.34 6.11
CA ASP A 433 1.18 -21.68 5.57
C ASP A 433 0.42 -21.67 4.21
N GLY A 434 0.19 -20.49 3.63
CA GLY A 434 -0.89 -20.30 2.64
C GLY A 434 -0.52 -20.04 1.18
N TRP A 435 0.76 -20.02 0.77
CA TRP A 435 1.15 -19.53 -0.57
C TRP A 435 1.95 -20.52 -1.43
N ASN A 436 1.77 -21.82 -1.20
CA ASN A 436 2.36 -22.81 -2.10
C ASN A 436 1.70 -22.88 -3.49
N ASP A 437 0.52 -22.26 -3.72
CA ASP A 437 -0.06 -22.09 -5.07
C ASP A 437 -1.32 -21.17 -5.13
N PRO A 438 -1.23 -19.83 -5.01
CA PRO A 438 -2.32 -18.97 -5.47
C PRO A 438 -1.92 -18.46 -6.84
N GLY A 439 -2.64 -18.89 -7.88
CA GLY A 439 -2.33 -18.52 -9.26
C GLY A 439 -2.04 -17.03 -9.43
N LEU A 440 -1.15 -16.70 -10.37
CA LEU A 440 -0.68 -15.35 -10.73
C LEU A 440 -1.75 -14.24 -10.61
N GLU A 441 -3.00 -14.55 -10.94
CA GLU A 441 -4.16 -13.64 -10.88
C GLU A 441 -4.40 -13.01 -9.50
N LEU A 442 -4.23 -13.76 -8.40
CA LEU A 442 -4.40 -13.25 -7.04
C LEU A 442 -3.26 -12.31 -6.62
N GLN A 443 -2.05 -12.56 -7.12
CA GLN A 443 -0.89 -11.72 -6.87
C GLN A 443 -1.02 -10.37 -7.59
N PHE A 444 -1.45 -10.38 -8.86
CA PHE A 444 -1.68 -9.14 -9.61
C PHE A 444 -2.78 -8.28 -8.98
N LYS A 445 -3.88 -8.89 -8.51
CA LYS A 445 -4.95 -8.13 -7.86
C LYS A 445 -4.51 -7.40 -6.59
N ALA A 446 -3.63 -8.01 -5.79
CA ALA A 446 -3.06 -7.38 -4.61
C ALA A 446 -2.08 -6.24 -4.95
N ILE A 447 -1.38 -6.34 -6.08
CA ILE A 447 -0.51 -5.27 -6.61
C ILE A 447 -1.35 -4.09 -7.12
N ASP A 448 -2.38 -4.35 -7.93
CA ASP A 448 -3.33 -3.33 -8.41
C ASP A 448 -3.99 -2.60 -7.25
N GLU A 449 -4.31 -3.34 -6.18
CA GLU A 449 -4.80 -2.75 -4.94
C GLU A 449 -3.74 -1.82 -4.33
N ALA A 450 -2.47 -2.17 -4.21
CA ALA A 450 -1.47 -1.28 -3.59
C ALA A 450 -1.08 -0.03 -4.41
N GLU A 451 -1.22 -0.04 -5.74
CA GLU A 451 -0.59 0.89 -6.71
C GLU A 451 -0.95 2.38 -6.56
N ILE A 452 -2.21 2.73 -6.29
CA ILE A 452 -2.74 4.10 -6.51
C ILE A 452 -2.35 5.13 -5.41
N LEU A 453 -1.63 4.73 -4.36
CA LEU A 453 -1.22 5.65 -3.28
C LEU A 453 0.15 6.27 -3.47
N LEU A 454 0.99 5.64 -4.28
CA LEU A 454 2.21 6.29 -4.73
C LEU A 454 1.76 7.24 -5.83
N GLU A 455 1.63 8.55 -5.55
CA GLU A 455 1.41 9.61 -6.56
C GLU A 455 2.55 9.71 -7.60
N ARG A 456 3.43 8.72 -7.62
CA ARG A 456 4.43 8.45 -8.64
C ARG A 456 3.95 7.25 -9.44
N GLU A 457 4.05 7.31 -10.76
CA GLU A 457 3.91 6.19 -11.71
C GLU A 457 4.94 5.05 -11.47
N GLU A 458 5.42 4.88 -10.24
CA GLU A 458 6.57 4.07 -9.86
C GLU A 458 6.07 2.72 -9.31
N SER A 459 5.94 1.80 -10.27
CA SER A 459 5.83 0.33 -10.15
C SER A 459 4.45 -0.29 -9.89
N SER A 460 3.84 -0.78 -10.98
CA SER A 460 2.75 -1.76 -11.01
C SER A 460 3.23 -3.19 -10.66
N TRP A 461 4.24 -3.32 -9.79
CA TRP A 461 4.98 -4.56 -9.58
C TRP A 461 5.29 -4.74 -8.10
N GLY A 462 5.37 -5.98 -7.63
CA GLY A 462 5.67 -6.31 -6.24
C GLY A 462 6.54 -7.55 -6.12
N VAL A 463 7.37 -7.61 -5.08
CA VAL A 463 8.10 -8.83 -4.72
C VAL A 463 7.38 -9.51 -3.57
N TRP A 464 6.95 -10.76 -3.78
CA TRP A 464 6.34 -11.57 -2.74
C TRP A 464 7.42 -12.28 -1.92
N LEU A 465 7.32 -12.16 -0.61
CA LEU A 465 8.11 -12.89 0.37
C LEU A 465 7.23 -13.96 1.01
N ASP A 466 7.85 -15.06 1.44
CA ASP A 466 7.14 -16.24 1.93
C ASP A 466 6.55 -16.01 3.34
N GLY A 467 7.20 -15.17 4.15
CA GLY A 467 6.83 -14.95 5.54
C GLY A 467 6.84 -13.50 5.99
N MET A 468 6.06 -13.23 7.03
CA MET A 468 5.97 -11.93 7.70
C MET A 468 7.29 -11.53 8.36
N ASP A 469 8.05 -12.50 8.86
CA ASP A 469 9.36 -12.26 9.49
C ASP A 469 10.36 -11.75 8.45
N ASP A 470 10.39 -12.37 7.26
CA ASP A 470 11.23 -11.92 6.13
C ASP A 470 10.83 -10.52 5.66
N LEU A 471 9.52 -10.23 5.61
CA LEU A 471 9.02 -8.91 5.25
C LEU A 471 9.43 -7.85 6.27
N ALA A 472 9.23 -8.12 7.56
CA ALA A 472 9.57 -7.21 8.63
C ALA A 472 11.09 -6.96 8.67
N GLU A 473 11.90 -8.02 8.60
CA GLU A 473 13.36 -7.91 8.57
C GLU A 473 13.79 -7.08 7.36
N THR A 474 13.38 -7.47 6.15
CA THR A 474 13.79 -6.80 4.90
C THR A 474 13.38 -5.33 4.86
N SER A 475 12.22 -4.98 5.41
CA SER A 475 11.73 -3.59 5.43
C SER A 475 12.56 -2.65 6.31
N THR A 476 13.28 -3.19 7.30
CA THR A 476 14.08 -2.41 8.24
C THR A 476 15.56 -2.31 7.86
N LEU A 477 15.98 -3.06 6.84
CA LEU A 477 17.35 -3.04 6.37
C LEU A 477 17.72 -1.68 5.78
N ASP A 478 18.98 -1.28 5.99
CA ASP A 478 19.53 -0.19 5.21
C ASP A 478 19.65 -0.58 3.72
N VAL A 479 19.81 0.43 2.88
CA VAL A 479 19.85 0.23 1.42
C VAL A 479 20.94 -0.77 1.04
N GLU A 480 22.11 -0.67 1.65
CA GLU A 480 23.26 -1.52 1.31
C GLU A 480 23.04 -2.99 1.67
N ARG A 481 22.52 -3.26 2.87
CA ARG A 481 22.22 -4.62 3.33
C ARG A 481 21.06 -5.22 2.56
N ALA A 482 20.06 -4.42 2.20
CA ALA A 482 18.96 -4.85 1.35
C ALA A 482 19.46 -5.27 -0.05
N VAL A 483 20.41 -4.52 -0.62
CA VAL A 483 21.06 -4.88 -1.90
C VAL A 483 21.87 -6.17 -1.76
N ASP A 484 22.65 -6.31 -0.69
CA ASP A 484 23.49 -7.51 -0.46
C ASP A 484 22.64 -8.78 -0.32
N LEU A 485 21.55 -8.71 0.44
CA LEU A 485 20.63 -9.84 0.63
C LEU A 485 19.86 -10.18 -0.65
N ALA A 486 19.47 -9.17 -1.43
CA ALA A 486 18.79 -9.38 -2.70
C ALA A 486 19.72 -9.94 -3.80
N ASN A 487 21.03 -9.64 -3.75
CA ASN A 487 22.01 -10.07 -4.76
C ASN A 487 23.22 -10.83 -4.18
N PRO A 488 23.02 -12.00 -3.55
CA PRO A 488 24.09 -12.74 -2.88
C PRO A 488 25.15 -13.32 -3.84
N ARG A 489 24.89 -13.28 -5.16
CA ARG A 489 25.79 -13.81 -6.19
C ARG A 489 26.42 -12.73 -7.08
N CYS A 490 26.16 -11.45 -6.79
CA CYS A 490 26.60 -10.33 -7.63
C CYS A 490 26.28 -10.53 -9.12
N GLY A 491 25.02 -10.85 -9.43
CA GLY A 491 24.53 -11.06 -10.78
C GLY A 491 23.62 -9.94 -11.27
N ASP A 492 23.18 -10.08 -12.53
CA ASP A 492 22.22 -9.19 -13.16
C ASP A 492 20.77 -9.60 -12.85
N LEU A 493 20.24 -9.06 -11.75
CA LEU A 493 18.86 -9.24 -11.32
C LEU A 493 17.84 -8.62 -12.28
N GLY A 494 18.21 -7.56 -13.00
CA GLY A 494 17.36 -6.85 -13.95
C GLY A 494 17.01 -7.67 -15.20
N ASP A 495 17.62 -8.83 -15.39
CA ASP A 495 17.29 -9.76 -16.47
C ASP A 495 16.10 -10.67 -16.17
N THR A 496 15.58 -10.68 -14.93
CA THR A 496 14.43 -11.50 -14.54
C THR A 496 13.22 -10.64 -14.18
N GLU A 497 12.02 -11.14 -14.46
CA GLU A 497 10.79 -10.52 -13.92
C GLU A 497 10.56 -11.01 -12.48
N PRO A 498 10.08 -10.14 -11.56
CA PRO A 498 9.56 -8.78 -11.78
C PRO A 498 10.63 -7.66 -11.76
N LEU A 499 11.90 -7.94 -11.43
CA LEU A 499 12.94 -6.93 -11.20
C LEU A 499 13.29 -6.11 -12.44
N ARG A 500 13.16 -6.69 -13.63
CA ARG A 500 13.27 -5.98 -14.91
C ARG A 500 12.30 -4.80 -15.01
N ASN A 501 11.09 -4.95 -14.50
CA ASN A 501 10.08 -3.90 -14.58
C ASN A 501 10.38 -2.77 -13.59
N TYR A 502 10.94 -3.10 -12.42
CA TYR A 502 11.52 -2.12 -11.52
C TYR A 502 12.68 -1.36 -12.20
N LEU A 503 13.60 -2.08 -12.86
CA LEU A 503 14.69 -1.46 -13.63
C LEU A 503 14.14 -0.48 -14.68
N ARG A 504 13.15 -0.87 -15.49
CA ARG A 504 12.48 0.01 -16.47
C ARG A 504 11.89 1.26 -15.81
N SER A 505 11.20 1.08 -14.69
CA SER A 505 10.57 2.16 -13.91
C SER A 505 11.62 3.15 -13.41
N PHE A 506 12.66 2.69 -12.73
CA PHE A 506 13.74 3.54 -12.22
C PHE A 506 14.50 4.26 -13.33
N LEU A 507 14.76 3.60 -14.46
CA LEU A 507 15.42 4.23 -15.61
C LEU A 507 14.51 5.20 -16.37
N GLY A 508 13.19 5.09 -16.20
CA GLY A 508 12.19 5.79 -16.99
C GLY A 508 12.25 5.40 -18.47
N ASN A 509 12.60 4.15 -18.77
CA ASN A 509 12.73 3.64 -20.13
C ASN A 509 12.15 2.22 -20.25
N GLN A 510 10.98 2.12 -20.91
CA GLN A 510 10.28 0.86 -21.11
C GLN A 510 10.92 -0.03 -22.20
N SER A 511 11.86 0.50 -23.02
CA SER A 511 12.51 -0.29 -24.08
C SER A 511 13.62 -1.22 -23.55
N VAL A 512 14.01 -1.08 -22.28
CA VAL A 512 15.07 -1.90 -21.66
C VAL A 512 14.58 -3.34 -21.56
N MET A 513 15.25 -4.26 -22.24
CA MET A 513 14.91 -5.69 -22.23
C MET A 513 15.69 -6.48 -21.19
N GLY A 514 16.78 -5.91 -20.67
CA GLY A 514 17.62 -6.50 -19.65
C GLY A 514 18.79 -5.58 -19.30
N CYS A 515 19.75 -6.11 -18.55
CA CYS A 515 20.86 -5.36 -18.00
C CYS A 515 21.83 -4.85 -19.06
N LEU A 516 21.98 -5.55 -20.19
CA LEU A 516 22.81 -5.07 -21.30
C LEU A 516 22.33 -3.71 -21.85
N ASP A 517 21.02 -3.50 -21.94
CA ASP A 517 20.42 -2.22 -22.38
C ASP A 517 20.56 -1.13 -21.30
N ALA A 518 20.72 -1.53 -20.03
CA ALA A 518 20.94 -0.64 -18.90
C ALA A 518 22.41 -0.22 -18.74
N LYS A 519 23.36 -0.86 -19.45
CA LYS A 519 24.79 -0.55 -19.40
C LYS A 519 25.12 0.95 -19.51
N PRO A 520 24.51 1.74 -20.41
CA PRO A 520 24.80 3.18 -20.53
C PRO A 520 24.45 4.00 -19.28
N TYR A 521 23.61 3.47 -18.38
CA TYR A 521 23.20 4.15 -17.16
C TYR A 521 24.15 3.89 -15.98
N CYS A 522 25.04 2.89 -16.07
CA CYS A 522 25.91 2.46 -14.97
C CYS A 522 26.83 3.55 -14.43
N ASP A 523 27.23 4.54 -15.25
CA ASP A 523 28.09 5.65 -14.81
C ASP A 523 27.33 6.95 -14.47
N LEU A 524 26.00 6.97 -14.54
CA LEU A 524 25.26 8.18 -14.20
C LEU A 524 25.41 8.53 -12.71
N LEU A 525 25.58 9.83 -12.43
CA LEU A 525 25.61 10.38 -11.08
C LEU A 525 24.21 10.34 -10.45
N ASP A 526 24.13 10.23 -9.13
CA ASP A 526 22.86 10.03 -8.39
C ASP A 526 21.91 11.23 -8.50
N GLY A 527 22.42 12.40 -8.89
CA GLY A 527 21.62 13.58 -9.25
C GLY A 527 20.66 13.35 -10.44
N SER A 528 20.82 12.26 -11.18
CA SER A 528 19.92 11.82 -12.25
C SER A 528 18.67 11.09 -11.75
N LYS A 529 18.14 11.45 -10.57
CA LYS A 529 17.06 10.75 -9.85
C LYS A 529 17.39 9.28 -9.52
N GLY A 530 18.66 8.98 -9.22
CA GLY A 530 19.08 7.63 -8.81
C GLY A 530 19.16 6.58 -9.94
N LYS A 531 19.14 6.97 -11.22
CA LYS A 531 19.20 6.01 -12.34
C LYS A 531 20.45 5.15 -12.35
N GLY A 532 21.62 5.75 -12.13
CA GLY A 532 22.89 5.02 -12.07
C GLY A 532 22.97 4.08 -10.87
N PHE A 533 22.45 4.53 -9.72
CA PHE A 533 22.30 3.68 -8.54
C PHE A 533 21.43 2.45 -8.84
N ALA A 534 20.25 2.65 -9.43
CA ALA A 534 19.34 1.56 -9.78
C ALA A 534 19.94 0.62 -10.83
N ALA A 535 20.64 1.15 -11.84
CA ALA A 535 21.35 0.33 -12.83
C ALA A 535 22.37 -0.59 -12.15
N ARG A 536 23.21 -0.08 -11.25
CA ARG A 536 24.21 -0.89 -10.53
C ARG A 536 23.59 -1.88 -9.54
N MET A 537 22.47 -1.50 -8.94
CA MET A 537 21.70 -2.34 -8.02
C MET A 537 21.05 -3.55 -8.69
N PHE A 538 20.44 -3.36 -9.85
CA PHE A 538 19.79 -4.46 -10.58
C PHE A 538 20.74 -5.15 -11.55
N CYS A 539 21.79 -4.48 -12.03
CA CYS A 539 22.70 -4.98 -13.07
C CYS A 539 24.15 -4.96 -12.60
N SER A 540 24.39 -5.61 -11.46
CA SER A 540 25.69 -5.54 -10.79
C SER A 540 26.83 -6.17 -11.63
N ASP A 541 26.55 -7.20 -12.41
CA ASP A 541 27.57 -7.84 -13.26
C ASP A 541 27.84 -6.97 -14.50
N THR A 542 26.79 -6.56 -15.23
CA THR A 542 26.92 -5.69 -16.41
C THR A 542 27.56 -4.33 -16.08
N CYS A 543 27.28 -3.77 -14.89
CA CYS A 543 27.92 -2.55 -14.42
C CYS A 543 29.31 -2.79 -13.79
N GLY A 544 29.87 -4.00 -13.87
CA GLY A 544 31.23 -4.33 -13.46
C GLY A 544 31.47 -4.25 -11.95
N CYS A 545 30.46 -4.48 -11.11
CA CYS A 545 30.63 -4.50 -9.65
C CYS A 545 31.55 -5.66 -9.19
N ASN A 546 31.76 -6.69 -10.01
CA ASN A 546 32.70 -7.78 -9.76
C ASN A 546 34.08 -7.57 -10.43
N GLU A 547 34.37 -6.37 -10.96
CA GLU A 547 35.64 -6.05 -11.62
C GLU A 547 36.39 -4.94 -10.88
N PRO A 548 37.48 -5.25 -10.15
CA PRO A 548 38.30 -4.27 -9.44
C PRO A 548 38.75 -3.07 -10.29
N ALA A 549 39.23 -3.33 -11.50
CA ALA A 549 39.73 -2.35 -12.46
C ALA A 549 38.87 -2.29 -13.73
N GLY A 550 37.55 -2.49 -13.58
CA GLY A 550 36.59 -2.48 -14.69
C GLY A 550 36.28 -1.07 -15.22
N GLU A 551 35.47 -1.01 -16.29
CA GLU A 551 35.10 0.24 -16.98
C GLU A 551 34.42 1.28 -16.05
N PHE A 552 33.63 0.80 -15.08
CA PHE A 552 32.84 1.64 -14.19
C PHE A 552 33.48 1.77 -12.80
N MET A 553 33.75 3.00 -12.38
CA MET A 553 34.39 3.30 -11.10
C MET A 553 33.43 3.33 -9.91
N LYS A 554 32.14 3.65 -10.14
CA LYS A 554 31.17 3.88 -9.07
C LYS A 554 30.67 2.57 -8.44
N THR A 555 30.62 2.55 -7.12
CA THR A 555 30.20 1.39 -6.32
C THR A 555 28.86 1.58 -5.62
N GLN A 556 28.31 2.80 -5.60
CA GLN A 556 27.01 3.06 -4.96
C GLN A 556 25.90 2.26 -5.65
N GLY A 557 25.19 1.41 -4.90
CA GLY A 557 24.20 0.49 -5.43
C GLY A 557 24.76 -0.87 -5.84
N CYS A 558 26.09 -1.04 -5.92
CA CYS A 558 26.72 -2.34 -6.02
C CYS A 558 26.83 -3.01 -4.63
N PRO A 559 26.72 -4.34 -4.54
CA PRO A 559 27.17 -5.11 -3.37
C PRO A 559 28.72 -5.22 -3.32
N TYR A 560 29.42 -4.08 -3.42
CA TYR A 560 30.89 -3.98 -3.54
C TYR A 560 31.54 -3.61 -2.21
N GLY A 561 32.60 -4.33 -1.83
CA GLY A 561 33.42 -4.04 -0.66
C GLY A 561 33.78 -5.29 0.14
N LEU A 562 34.66 -5.14 1.12
CA LEU A 562 35.09 -6.24 1.99
C LEU A 562 33.88 -6.86 2.71
N GLY A 563 33.73 -8.18 2.60
CA GLY A 563 32.63 -8.93 3.21
C GLY A 563 31.30 -8.85 2.44
N ARG A 564 31.26 -8.17 1.29
CA ARG A 564 30.06 -8.03 0.46
C ARG A 564 30.04 -8.99 -0.74
N PRO A 565 28.86 -9.36 -1.26
CA PRO A 565 28.72 -10.42 -2.26
C PRO A 565 29.59 -10.31 -3.53
N CYS A 566 29.86 -9.10 -4.04
CA CYS A 566 30.66 -8.97 -5.25
C CYS A 566 32.13 -9.32 -5.06
N TRP A 567 32.71 -9.04 -3.89
CA TRP A 567 34.11 -9.37 -3.61
C TRP A 567 34.36 -10.87 -3.42
N SER A 568 33.35 -11.60 -2.95
CA SER A 568 33.40 -13.07 -2.82
C SER A 568 32.95 -13.80 -4.09
N SER A 569 32.52 -13.07 -5.12
CA SER A 569 32.09 -13.67 -6.38
C SER A 569 33.25 -14.33 -7.11
N GLU A 570 32.96 -15.44 -7.82
CA GLU A 570 33.97 -16.15 -8.61
C GLU A 570 34.55 -15.26 -9.71
N ALA A 571 33.74 -14.37 -10.29
CA ALA A 571 34.18 -13.41 -11.29
C ALA A 571 35.24 -12.45 -10.73
N PHE A 572 35.01 -11.89 -9.54
CA PHE A 572 35.96 -10.99 -8.89
C PHE A 572 37.29 -11.67 -8.59
N LEU A 573 37.26 -12.88 -8.02
CA LEU A 573 38.47 -13.66 -7.74
C LEU A 573 39.23 -14.01 -9.03
N ARG A 574 38.53 -14.35 -10.11
CA ARG A 574 39.15 -14.59 -11.42
C ARG A 574 39.77 -13.33 -12.01
N ASN A 575 39.16 -12.16 -11.81
CA ASN A 575 39.73 -10.88 -12.23
C ASN A 575 41.03 -10.56 -11.49
N LEU A 576 41.09 -10.82 -10.17
CA LEU A 576 42.33 -10.70 -9.41
C LEU A 576 43.41 -11.64 -9.95
N GLN A 577 43.07 -12.88 -10.31
CA GLN A 577 44.03 -13.85 -10.85
C GLN A 577 44.52 -13.54 -12.27
N ARG A 578 43.74 -12.81 -13.05
CA ARG A 578 44.09 -12.39 -14.42
C ARG A 578 44.78 -11.03 -14.49
N SER A 579 44.69 -10.24 -13.42
CA SER A 579 45.31 -8.92 -13.33
C SER A 579 46.84 -9.01 -13.23
N SER A 580 47.50 -7.90 -13.59
CA SER A 580 48.95 -7.75 -13.54
C SER A 580 49.35 -6.92 -12.33
N CYS A 581 50.47 -7.28 -11.71
CA CYS A 581 51.15 -6.47 -10.70
C CYS A 581 52.06 -5.39 -11.31
N GLU A 582 52.26 -5.37 -12.63
CA GLU A 582 53.01 -4.30 -13.31
C GLU A 582 52.12 -3.07 -13.54
N GLU A 583 52.59 -1.91 -13.08
CA GLU A 583 51.94 -0.62 -13.33
C GLU A 583 52.20 -0.12 -14.74
N LYS A 584 51.14 0.30 -15.41
CA LYS A 584 51.22 0.93 -16.72
C LYS A 584 51.75 2.37 -16.61
N SER A 585 52.47 2.84 -17.63
CA SER A 585 52.90 4.24 -17.68
C SER A 585 51.70 5.19 -17.84
N ALA A 586 51.88 6.49 -17.55
CA ALA A 586 50.82 7.48 -17.74
C ALA A 586 50.32 7.56 -19.20
N GLU A 587 51.19 7.35 -20.18
CA GLU A 587 50.85 7.25 -21.61
C GLU A 587 49.97 6.02 -21.88
N GLU A 588 50.35 4.87 -21.33
CA GLU A 588 49.61 3.62 -21.50
C GLU A 588 48.24 3.68 -20.81
N LEU A 589 48.17 4.23 -19.61
CA LEU A 589 46.91 4.44 -18.88
C LEU A 589 45.97 5.41 -19.62
N ARG A 590 46.48 6.47 -20.25
CA ARG A 590 45.66 7.35 -21.10
C ARG A 590 45.08 6.65 -22.33
N SER A 591 45.71 5.57 -22.79
CA SER A 591 45.18 4.72 -23.87
C SER A 591 44.24 3.61 -23.37
N ASP A 592 44.18 3.39 -22.05
CA ASP A 592 43.32 2.42 -21.41
C ASP A 592 41.90 3.00 -21.25
N ALA A 593 40.91 2.28 -21.77
CA ALA A 593 39.53 2.73 -21.76
C ALA A 593 38.96 2.83 -20.34
N SER A 594 39.26 1.85 -19.47
CA SER A 594 38.75 1.83 -18.09
C SER A 594 39.36 2.96 -17.27
N TRP A 595 40.67 3.20 -17.39
CA TRP A 595 41.31 4.34 -16.73
C TRP A 595 40.74 5.67 -17.20
N SER A 596 40.58 5.83 -18.51
CA SER A 596 40.01 7.05 -19.10
C SER A 596 38.58 7.31 -18.60
N GLN A 597 37.76 6.26 -18.45
CA GLN A 597 36.43 6.36 -17.88
C GLN A 597 36.48 6.75 -16.39
N TRP A 598 37.36 6.16 -15.58
CA TRP A 598 37.51 6.54 -14.17
C TRP A 598 37.86 8.03 -14.01
N VAL A 599 38.81 8.54 -14.80
CA VAL A 599 39.15 9.96 -14.82
C VAL A 599 37.94 10.82 -15.19
N GLN A 600 37.15 10.40 -16.18
CA GLN A 600 35.91 11.10 -16.55
C GLN A 600 34.87 11.05 -15.43
N SER A 601 34.69 9.92 -14.75
CA SER A 601 33.77 9.78 -13.62
C SER A 601 34.14 10.72 -12.46
N VAL A 602 35.43 10.85 -12.15
CA VAL A 602 35.94 11.80 -11.13
C VAL A 602 35.73 13.25 -11.60
N ARG A 603 36.04 13.56 -12.86
CA ARG A 603 35.80 14.90 -13.44
C ARG A 603 34.31 15.27 -13.38
N ALA A 604 33.42 14.31 -13.66
CA ALA A 604 31.98 14.51 -13.59
C ALA A 604 31.50 14.85 -12.17
N VAL A 605 32.12 14.33 -11.11
CA VAL A 605 31.84 14.76 -9.72
C VAL A 605 32.16 16.24 -9.57
N GLY A 606 33.32 16.67 -10.07
CA GLY A 606 33.77 18.05 -10.07
C GLY A 606 32.92 19.02 -10.92
N GLU A 607 32.28 18.53 -11.97
CA GLU A 607 31.42 19.32 -12.86
C GLU A 607 29.94 19.31 -12.45
N SER A 608 29.53 18.39 -11.56
CA SER A 608 28.13 18.21 -11.18
C SER A 608 27.50 19.44 -10.51
N GLU A 609 26.24 19.75 -10.83
CA GLU A 609 25.48 20.87 -10.22
C GLU A 609 25.18 20.66 -8.72
N ALA A 610 25.32 19.44 -8.20
CA ALA A 610 25.08 19.12 -6.80
C ALA A 610 26.21 19.65 -5.89
N THR A 611 25.86 20.29 -4.78
CA THR A 611 26.82 20.68 -3.73
C THR A 611 27.32 19.45 -2.98
N ARG A 612 28.40 18.83 -3.48
CA ARG A 612 29.11 17.71 -2.85
C ARG A 612 30.42 18.17 -2.23
N GLU A 613 30.80 17.57 -1.11
CA GLU A 613 32.11 17.79 -0.52
C GLU A 613 33.22 17.28 -1.45
N GLY A 614 34.31 18.04 -1.58
CA GLY A 614 35.45 17.67 -2.42
C GLY A 614 35.29 17.98 -3.91
N LYS A 615 34.25 18.73 -4.33
CA LYS A 615 33.99 19.03 -5.75
C LYS A 615 35.18 19.74 -6.43
N ALA A 616 35.80 20.72 -5.77
CA ALA A 616 36.94 21.44 -6.34
C ALA A 616 38.18 20.53 -6.44
N GLU A 617 38.37 19.69 -5.42
CA GLU A 617 39.44 18.70 -5.33
C GLU A 617 39.29 17.60 -6.38
N ALA A 618 38.07 17.23 -6.77
CA ALA A 618 37.80 16.23 -7.80
C ALA A 618 38.35 16.62 -9.18
N LEU A 619 38.27 17.90 -9.57
CA LEU A 619 38.85 18.38 -10.84
C LEU A 619 40.37 18.27 -10.84
N VAL A 620 41.01 18.74 -9.76
CA VAL A 620 42.47 18.69 -9.59
C VAL A 620 42.97 17.24 -9.53
N LEU A 621 42.21 16.36 -8.86
CA LEU A 621 42.48 14.93 -8.80
C LEU A 621 42.37 14.28 -10.19
N ALA A 622 41.31 14.56 -10.95
CA ALA A 622 41.13 14.00 -12.29
C ALA A 622 42.26 14.44 -13.25
N ASP A 623 42.68 15.71 -13.19
CA ASP A 623 43.81 16.22 -13.97
C ASP A 623 45.12 15.54 -13.55
N ALA A 624 45.37 15.36 -12.25
CA ALA A 624 46.55 14.66 -11.75
C ALA A 624 46.58 13.18 -12.17
N MET A 625 45.44 12.47 -12.08
CA MET A 625 45.30 11.09 -12.56
C MET A 625 45.57 11.00 -14.07
N TRP A 626 45.08 11.96 -14.85
CA TRP A 626 45.30 11.98 -16.30
C TRP A 626 46.76 12.22 -16.68
N GLU A 627 47.44 13.17 -16.04
CA GLU A 627 48.80 13.58 -16.40
C GLU A 627 49.87 12.65 -15.84
N HIS A 628 49.68 12.11 -14.64
CA HIS A 628 50.72 11.39 -13.89
C HIS A 628 50.47 9.89 -13.72
N GLY A 629 49.33 9.36 -14.16
CA GLY A 629 49.03 7.92 -14.01
C GLY A 629 49.03 7.53 -12.54
N CYS A 630 49.76 6.47 -12.16
CA CYS A 630 49.83 6.00 -10.76
C CYS A 630 50.58 6.94 -9.80
N SER A 631 51.43 7.86 -10.28
CA SER A 631 52.15 8.82 -9.41
C SER A 631 51.36 10.09 -9.11
N PHE A 632 50.07 10.15 -9.45
CA PHE A 632 49.21 11.30 -9.19
C PHE A 632 49.16 11.72 -7.71
N GLY A 633 49.28 10.76 -6.79
CA GLY A 633 49.28 11.00 -5.35
C GLY A 633 50.44 11.87 -4.87
N ASP A 634 51.63 11.69 -5.46
CA ASP A 634 52.81 12.51 -5.16
C ASP A 634 52.57 13.96 -5.59
N LYS A 635 51.99 14.15 -6.78
CA LYS A 635 51.66 15.47 -7.30
C LYS A 635 50.63 16.20 -6.44
N LEU A 636 49.59 15.50 -6.00
CA LEU A 636 48.58 16.07 -5.10
C LEU A 636 49.19 16.47 -3.75
N THR A 637 50.14 15.69 -3.25
CA THR A 637 50.87 15.99 -2.02
C THR A 637 51.72 17.26 -2.17
N GLU A 638 52.40 17.45 -3.32
CA GLU A 638 53.10 18.70 -3.64
C GLU A 638 52.16 19.92 -3.65
N MET A 639 50.92 19.73 -4.09
CA MET A 639 49.90 20.78 -4.15
C MET A 639 49.13 20.98 -2.83
N ASN A 640 49.49 20.23 -1.77
CA ASN A 640 48.80 20.23 -0.48
C ASN A 640 47.29 19.87 -0.59
N VAL A 641 46.96 19.00 -1.55
CA VAL A 641 45.61 18.45 -1.76
C VAL A 641 45.61 17.01 -1.27
N THR A 642 44.81 16.70 -0.25
CA THR A 642 44.69 15.32 0.24
C THR A 642 43.51 14.62 -0.44
N TRP A 643 43.79 13.47 -1.05
CA TRP A 643 42.80 12.68 -1.79
C TRP A 643 42.35 11.40 -1.05
N GLY A 644 43.15 10.94 -0.08
CA GLY A 644 42.91 9.71 0.68
C GLY A 644 44.13 8.80 0.66
N THR A 645 43.87 7.50 0.49
CA THR A 645 44.85 6.43 0.30
C THR A 645 44.45 5.58 -0.90
N CYS A 646 45.31 4.66 -1.33
CA CYS A 646 44.94 3.70 -2.38
C CYS A 646 43.67 2.90 -2.08
N PHE A 647 43.45 2.58 -0.80
CA PHE A 647 42.38 1.70 -0.34
C PHE A 647 41.15 2.47 0.18
N SER A 648 41.21 3.80 0.21
CA SER A 648 40.10 4.63 0.69
C SER A 648 40.20 6.06 0.19
N TRP A 649 39.10 6.59 -0.32
CA TRP A 649 38.99 7.99 -0.70
C TRP A 649 38.75 8.87 0.54
N ARG A 650 39.27 10.10 0.52
CA ARG A 650 38.99 11.10 1.57
C ARG A 650 37.51 11.45 1.64
N PHE A 651 36.86 11.51 0.49
CA PHE A 651 35.46 11.85 0.35
C PHE A 651 34.66 10.59 0.01
N ASP A 652 33.47 10.50 0.57
CA ASP A 652 32.57 9.37 0.33
C ASP A 652 31.84 9.55 -1.02
N TRP A 653 32.59 9.40 -2.10
CA TRP A 653 32.06 9.42 -3.46
C TRP A 653 31.58 8.04 -3.93
N GLY A 654 31.71 7.01 -3.09
CA GLY A 654 31.40 5.61 -3.42
C GLY A 654 32.07 5.17 -4.72
N LEU A 655 33.40 5.23 -4.73
CA LEU A 655 34.26 4.85 -5.86
C LEU A 655 35.08 3.61 -5.50
N LYS A 656 35.46 2.83 -6.53
CA LYS A 656 36.43 1.75 -6.42
C LYS A 656 37.81 2.30 -6.02
N THR A 657 38.61 1.42 -5.45
CA THR A 657 39.93 1.71 -4.90
C THR A 657 41.02 1.55 -5.96
N MET A 658 42.18 2.19 -5.78
CA MET A 658 43.17 2.40 -6.85
C MET A 658 44.11 1.21 -7.08
N GLU A 659 44.18 0.27 -6.15
CA GLU A 659 45.14 -0.85 -6.16
C GLU A 659 44.99 -1.77 -7.38
N GLY A 660 43.82 -1.79 -8.04
CA GLY A 660 43.63 -2.56 -9.26
C GLY A 660 44.40 -2.02 -10.47
N PHE A 661 44.70 -0.71 -10.50
CA PHE A 661 45.52 -0.07 -11.54
C PHE A 661 46.95 0.20 -11.08
N CYS A 662 47.14 0.47 -9.79
CA CYS A 662 48.40 0.92 -9.21
C CYS A 662 48.92 0.00 -8.10
N PRO A 663 49.13 -1.31 -8.35
CA PRO A 663 49.52 -2.26 -7.32
C PRO A 663 50.87 -1.99 -6.63
N THR A 664 51.85 -1.42 -7.35
CA THR A 664 53.20 -1.20 -6.80
C THR A 664 53.23 0.05 -5.94
N THR A 665 52.67 1.15 -6.43
CA THR A 665 52.48 2.42 -5.73
C THR A 665 51.61 2.22 -4.48
N CYS A 666 50.61 1.35 -4.56
CA CYS A 666 49.74 1.03 -3.43
C CYS A 666 50.32 0.01 -2.45
N GLY A 667 51.48 -0.59 -2.74
CA GLY A 667 52.14 -1.54 -1.87
C GLY A 667 51.33 -2.83 -1.67
N CYS A 668 50.86 -3.44 -2.76
CA CYS A 668 50.15 -4.72 -2.72
C CYS A 668 51.07 -5.86 -2.26
N ASP A 669 51.12 -6.11 -0.95
CA ASP A 669 51.89 -7.17 -0.32
C ASP A 669 51.00 -8.23 0.35
N ALA A 670 51.62 -9.25 0.94
CA ALA A 670 50.92 -10.33 1.63
C ALA A 670 50.03 -9.84 2.80
N SER A 671 50.32 -8.67 3.38
CA SER A 671 49.53 -8.11 4.49
C SER A 671 48.20 -7.52 4.04
N LYS A 672 48.04 -7.26 2.74
CA LYS A 672 46.87 -6.62 2.15
C LYS A 672 45.94 -7.58 1.43
N ASP A 673 46.33 -8.84 1.28
CA ASP A 673 45.61 -9.84 0.49
C ASP A 673 44.11 -9.84 0.86
N ASP A 674 43.73 -10.20 2.08
CA ASP A 674 42.32 -10.47 2.41
C ASP A 674 41.43 -9.23 2.61
N SER A 675 41.97 -8.02 2.49
CA SER A 675 41.25 -6.76 2.77
C SER A 675 41.26 -5.75 1.63
N SER A 676 41.80 -6.11 0.46
CA SER A 676 41.94 -5.21 -0.67
C SER A 676 41.57 -5.86 -2.00
N ALA A 677 41.43 -5.05 -3.04
CA ALA A 677 41.26 -5.51 -4.41
C ALA A 677 42.62 -5.65 -5.14
N CYS A 678 43.71 -5.90 -4.40
CA CYS A 678 45.05 -6.03 -4.96
C CYS A 678 45.14 -7.21 -5.95
N PRO A 679 45.81 -7.03 -7.11
CA PRO A 679 46.10 -8.09 -8.05
C PRO A 679 46.71 -9.33 -7.40
N ARG A 680 46.24 -10.52 -7.82
CA ARG A 680 46.76 -11.80 -7.34
C ARG A 680 47.06 -12.78 -8.49
N PRO A 681 47.96 -12.43 -9.43
CA PRO A 681 48.23 -13.29 -10.57
C PRO A 681 48.66 -14.69 -10.14
N LEU A 682 48.13 -15.72 -10.80
CA LEU A 682 48.35 -17.13 -10.42
C LEU A 682 47.96 -17.46 -8.96
N GLY A 683 47.12 -16.63 -8.32
CA GLY A 683 46.77 -16.76 -6.91
C GLY A 683 47.85 -16.31 -5.93
N ARG A 684 48.92 -15.65 -6.41
CA ARG A 684 50.03 -15.12 -5.59
C ARG A 684 49.95 -13.61 -5.50
N ASN A 685 50.38 -13.03 -4.38
CA ASN A 685 50.45 -11.58 -4.22
C ASN A 685 51.61 -10.94 -5.01
N CYS A 686 51.58 -9.63 -5.15
CA CYS A 686 52.56 -8.91 -5.98
C CYS A 686 53.99 -8.94 -5.43
N GLU A 687 54.17 -9.14 -4.12
CA GLU A 687 55.49 -9.35 -3.53
C GLU A 687 56.08 -10.71 -3.95
N THR A 688 55.29 -11.78 -3.87
CA THR A 688 55.76 -13.14 -4.20
C THR A 688 55.94 -13.33 -5.70
N ILE A 689 55.09 -12.69 -6.53
CA ILE A 689 55.20 -12.79 -8.00
C ILE A 689 56.38 -12.01 -8.57
N SER A 690 57.08 -11.20 -7.76
CA SER A 690 58.27 -10.45 -8.19
C SER A 690 59.45 -11.36 -8.62
N GLU A 691 59.44 -12.62 -8.19
CA GLU A 691 60.39 -13.66 -8.64
C GLU A 691 60.04 -14.22 -10.04
N CYS A 692 58.85 -13.91 -10.56
CA CYS A 692 58.38 -14.31 -11.87
C CYS A 692 58.62 -13.21 -12.91
N ILE A 693 58.63 -13.57 -14.18
CA ILE A 693 58.66 -12.60 -15.28
C ILE A 693 57.26 -12.47 -15.90
N PHE A 694 56.87 -11.26 -16.32
CA PHE A 694 55.68 -11.03 -17.12
C PHE A 694 56.07 -10.93 -18.60
N ALA A 695 55.63 -11.90 -19.41
CA ALA A 695 55.89 -11.91 -20.85
C ALA A 695 54.69 -12.48 -21.60
N ASP A 696 54.39 -11.95 -22.78
CA ASP A 696 53.25 -12.41 -23.60
C ASP A 696 51.90 -12.43 -22.83
N PHE A 697 51.70 -11.43 -21.97
CA PHE A 697 50.51 -11.27 -21.12
C PHE A 697 50.31 -12.42 -20.11
N ARG A 698 51.38 -13.14 -19.74
CA ARG A 698 51.36 -14.21 -18.74
C ARG A 698 52.58 -14.12 -17.82
N TYR A 699 52.38 -14.60 -16.60
CA TYR A 699 53.48 -14.78 -15.66
C TYR A 699 54.15 -16.14 -15.88
N TYR A 700 55.48 -16.13 -15.86
CA TYR A 700 56.30 -17.34 -15.84
C TYR A 700 57.13 -17.34 -14.56
N CYS A 701 56.85 -18.30 -13.69
CA CYS A 701 57.47 -18.40 -12.38
C CYS A 701 58.56 -19.49 -12.34
N PRO A 702 59.62 -19.32 -11.54
CA PRO A 702 60.74 -20.25 -11.41
C PRO A 702 60.36 -21.70 -11.06
N ASP A 703 59.24 -21.88 -10.36
CA ASP A 703 58.75 -23.17 -9.86
C ASP A 703 57.84 -23.90 -10.86
N GLU A 704 57.32 -23.20 -11.86
CA GLU A 704 56.40 -23.75 -12.87
C GLU A 704 57.04 -23.81 -14.28
N THR A 705 58.11 -23.05 -14.51
CA THR A 705 58.79 -22.94 -15.81
C THR A 705 60.24 -23.44 -15.69
N SER A 706 60.71 -24.18 -16.69
CA SER A 706 62.14 -24.54 -16.76
C SER A 706 63.01 -23.28 -16.86
N ILE A 707 63.94 -23.12 -15.93
CA ILE A 707 64.83 -21.96 -15.85
C ILE A 707 66.30 -22.34 -15.97
N LEU A 708 67.10 -21.42 -16.51
CA LEU A 708 68.57 -21.48 -16.50
C LEU A 708 69.10 -20.33 -15.64
N VAL A 709 69.78 -20.66 -14.55
CA VAL A 709 70.37 -19.67 -13.64
C VAL A 709 71.89 -19.63 -13.82
N GLY A 710 72.45 -18.43 -13.91
CA GLY A 710 73.88 -18.22 -14.03
C GLY A 710 74.34 -16.87 -13.51
N LYS A 711 75.61 -16.57 -13.77
CA LYS A 711 76.29 -15.33 -13.42
C LYS A 711 76.92 -14.72 -14.66
N ALA A 712 76.73 -13.42 -14.84
CA ALA A 712 77.40 -12.63 -15.85
C ALA A 712 78.35 -11.65 -15.17
N GLU A 713 79.64 -11.71 -15.52
CA GLU A 713 80.64 -10.75 -15.08
C GLU A 713 80.86 -9.71 -16.19
N LEU A 714 80.52 -8.47 -15.88
CA LEU A 714 80.65 -7.33 -16.78
C LEU A 714 81.88 -6.50 -16.40
N LYS A 715 82.66 -6.09 -17.39
CA LYS A 715 83.72 -5.08 -17.25
C LYS A 715 83.31 -3.86 -18.07
N LEU A 716 82.97 -2.77 -17.40
CA LEU A 716 82.59 -1.49 -18.02
C LEU A 716 83.19 -0.32 -17.23
N ASN A 717 83.31 0.85 -17.85
CA ASN A 717 83.73 2.06 -17.17
C ASN A 717 82.68 2.51 -16.14
N ASP A 718 83.10 2.79 -14.91
CA ASP A 718 82.23 3.19 -13.78
C ASP A 718 81.33 4.38 -14.13
N ALA A 719 81.88 5.40 -14.81
CA ALA A 719 81.12 6.59 -15.19
C ALA A 719 80.03 6.29 -16.24
N VAL A 720 80.28 5.32 -17.13
CA VAL A 720 79.33 4.87 -18.15
C VAL A 720 78.23 4.05 -17.48
N PHE A 721 78.60 3.19 -16.54
CA PHE A 721 77.64 2.40 -15.80
C PHE A 721 76.68 3.25 -14.97
N GLN A 722 77.19 4.23 -14.22
CA GLN A 722 76.36 5.11 -13.40
C GLN A 722 75.39 5.96 -14.24
N LEU A 723 75.74 6.27 -15.49
CA LEU A 723 74.92 7.08 -16.38
C LEU A 723 73.94 6.25 -17.23
N TYR A 724 74.27 4.99 -17.53
CA TYR A 724 73.53 4.13 -18.46
C TYR A 724 73.16 2.75 -17.88
N SER A 725 73.00 2.64 -16.56
CA SER A 725 72.76 1.36 -15.87
C SER A 725 71.55 0.59 -16.41
N ALA A 726 70.46 1.29 -16.75
CA ALA A 726 69.25 0.70 -17.34
C ALA A 726 69.52 0.12 -18.74
N GLN A 727 70.23 0.86 -19.59
CA GLN A 727 70.62 0.42 -20.93
C GLN A 727 71.61 -0.74 -20.87
N VAL A 728 72.53 -0.74 -19.90
CA VAL A 728 73.47 -1.83 -19.65
C VAL A 728 72.74 -3.12 -19.25
N ALA A 729 71.75 -3.01 -18.35
CA ALA A 729 70.91 -4.15 -17.95
C ALA A 729 70.08 -4.69 -19.13
N SER A 730 69.46 -3.81 -19.93
CA SER A 730 68.70 -4.19 -21.12
C SER A 730 69.57 -4.84 -22.20
N ALA A 731 70.76 -4.30 -22.46
CA ALA A 731 71.73 -4.88 -23.36
C ALA A 731 72.22 -6.25 -22.88
N LEU A 732 72.40 -6.43 -21.56
CA LEU A 732 72.74 -7.72 -20.97
C LEU A 732 71.61 -8.75 -21.17
N GLN A 733 70.35 -8.38 -20.92
CA GLN A 733 69.19 -9.23 -21.17
C GLN A 733 69.09 -9.64 -22.65
N ALA A 734 69.27 -8.68 -23.56
CA ALA A 734 69.23 -8.93 -25.00
C ALA A 734 70.35 -9.87 -25.45
N SER A 735 71.56 -9.67 -24.92
CA SER A 735 72.71 -10.53 -25.19
C SER A 735 72.50 -11.95 -24.68
N LEU A 736 72.03 -12.10 -23.45
CA LEU A 736 71.73 -13.41 -22.87
C LEU A 736 70.61 -14.12 -23.64
N ALA A 737 69.57 -13.41 -24.06
CA ALA A 737 68.50 -13.98 -24.89
C ALA A 737 69.02 -14.43 -26.27
N ASN A 738 69.81 -13.59 -26.94
CA ASN A 738 70.40 -13.89 -28.25
C ASN A 738 71.33 -15.11 -28.18
N LEU A 739 72.21 -15.15 -27.17
CA LEU A 739 73.13 -16.27 -26.94
C LEU A 739 72.42 -17.56 -26.52
N THR A 740 71.29 -17.47 -25.80
CA THR A 740 70.49 -18.67 -25.47
C THR A 740 69.77 -19.23 -26.70
N GLY A 741 69.30 -18.37 -27.60
CA GLY A 741 68.55 -18.79 -28.78
C GLY A 741 67.23 -19.49 -28.44
N HIS A 742 66.82 -20.47 -29.25
CA HIS A 742 65.67 -21.35 -28.98
C HIS A 742 64.34 -20.64 -28.64
N GLY A 743 64.08 -19.48 -29.23
CA GLY A 743 62.85 -18.71 -29.00
C GLY A 743 62.83 -17.89 -27.71
N VAL A 744 63.94 -17.84 -26.96
CA VAL A 744 64.13 -16.92 -25.83
C VAL A 744 64.24 -15.50 -26.37
N ARG A 745 63.42 -14.60 -25.84
CA ARG A 745 63.43 -13.16 -26.14
C ARG A 745 64.02 -12.40 -24.96
N PRO A 746 64.47 -11.14 -25.11
CA PRO A 746 65.05 -10.36 -24.02
C PRO A 746 64.17 -10.31 -22.76
N ARG A 747 62.84 -10.19 -22.94
CA ARG A 747 61.85 -10.23 -21.84
C ARG A 747 61.72 -11.56 -21.10
N HIS A 748 62.31 -12.64 -21.62
CA HIS A 748 62.37 -13.94 -20.95
C HIS A 748 63.61 -14.08 -20.05
N VAL A 749 64.43 -13.02 -19.94
CA VAL A 749 65.66 -13.01 -19.15
C VAL A 749 65.53 -11.99 -18.04
N GLN A 750 65.61 -12.46 -16.80
CA GLN A 750 65.71 -11.61 -15.62
C GLN A 750 67.20 -11.44 -15.26
N VAL A 751 67.64 -10.21 -15.07
CA VAL A 751 68.98 -9.90 -14.56
C VAL A 751 68.84 -9.13 -13.26
N ALA A 752 69.54 -9.58 -12.22
CA ALA A 752 69.57 -8.94 -10.93
C ALA A 752 71.01 -8.54 -10.63
N GLU A 753 71.22 -7.25 -10.37
CA GLU A 753 72.51 -6.73 -9.95
C GLU A 753 72.83 -7.25 -8.55
N ARG A 754 74.00 -7.87 -8.39
CA ARG A 754 74.48 -8.24 -7.07
C ARG A 754 75.39 -7.13 -6.57
N ILE A 755 74.89 -6.34 -5.62
CA ILE A 755 75.74 -5.36 -4.92
C ILE A 755 76.94 -6.12 -4.34
N PRO A 756 78.19 -5.80 -4.72
CA PRO A 756 79.35 -6.51 -4.21
C PRO A 756 79.39 -6.38 -2.69
N SER A 757 79.42 -7.50 -1.97
CA SER A 757 79.75 -7.49 -0.54
C SER A 757 81.08 -6.73 -0.38
N SER A 758 81.14 -5.84 0.61
CA SER A 758 82.11 -4.78 0.90
C SER A 758 83.60 -5.17 1.04
N SER A 759 84.13 -6.07 0.22
CA SER A 759 85.49 -6.61 0.36
C SER A 759 86.31 -6.69 -0.93
N SER A 760 85.89 -6.07 -2.03
CA SER A 760 86.77 -5.87 -3.20
C SER A 760 87.54 -4.57 -3.09
N ARG A 761 88.81 -4.68 -2.65
CA ARG A 761 89.79 -3.59 -2.56
C ARG A 761 89.81 -2.78 -3.86
N ARG A 762 89.57 -1.46 -3.75
CA ARG A 762 89.90 -0.47 -4.78
C ARG A 762 91.42 -0.50 -5.05
N LEU A 763 91.86 -1.29 -6.01
CA LEU A 763 93.20 -1.16 -6.57
C LEU A 763 93.17 -0.03 -7.58
N VAL A 764 93.65 1.15 -7.16
CA VAL A 764 93.91 2.30 -8.03
C VAL A 764 95.08 1.92 -8.95
N ALA A 765 94.77 1.38 -10.12
CA ALA A 765 95.68 1.33 -11.25
C ALA A 765 95.34 2.49 -12.18
N ARG A 766 96.23 3.49 -12.21
CA ARG A 766 96.11 4.73 -12.97
C ARG A 766 96.24 4.45 -14.47
N ARG A 767 95.19 3.93 -15.14
CA ARG A 767 94.91 4.19 -16.57
C ARG A 767 93.59 3.70 -17.17
N LEU A 768 92.78 2.85 -16.52
CA LEU A 768 91.44 2.47 -17.00
C LEU A 768 90.53 2.23 -15.79
N ASN A 769 89.52 3.08 -15.56
CA ASN A 769 88.53 2.93 -14.48
C ASN A 769 87.48 1.87 -14.83
N LEU A 770 87.92 0.65 -15.17
CA LEU A 770 87.03 -0.48 -15.45
C LEU A 770 86.59 -1.08 -14.12
N VAL A 771 85.29 -1.07 -13.85
CA VAL A 771 84.68 -1.72 -12.69
C VAL A 771 84.15 -3.07 -13.11
N LYS A 772 84.44 -4.07 -12.28
CA LYS A 772 83.91 -5.42 -12.44
C LYS A 772 82.58 -5.50 -11.70
N MET A 773 81.52 -5.81 -12.42
CA MET A 773 80.17 -5.97 -11.89
C MET A 773 79.71 -7.42 -12.09
N GLU A 774 79.02 -7.96 -11.10
CA GLU A 774 78.51 -9.33 -11.13
C GLU A 774 76.98 -9.28 -11.14
N TYR A 775 76.39 -9.81 -12.20
CA TYR A 775 74.95 -9.98 -12.34
C TYR A 775 74.60 -11.44 -12.15
N SER A 776 73.58 -11.74 -11.36
CA SER A 776 72.87 -13.02 -11.47
C SER A 776 71.83 -12.89 -12.58
N TYR A 777 71.70 -13.92 -13.41
CA TYR A 777 70.66 -13.97 -14.43
C TYR A 777 69.86 -15.27 -14.35
N THR A 778 68.59 -15.17 -14.71
CA THR A 778 67.65 -16.28 -14.83
C THR A 778 67.00 -16.20 -16.20
N VAL A 779 67.15 -17.24 -17.03
CA VAL A 779 66.50 -17.35 -18.33
C VAL A 779 65.32 -18.31 -18.23
N PHE A 780 64.13 -17.86 -18.60
CA PHE A 780 62.91 -18.65 -18.61
C PHE A 780 62.68 -19.26 -19.99
N LEU A 781 62.59 -20.58 -20.06
CA LEU A 781 62.38 -21.32 -21.31
C LEU A 781 60.88 -21.46 -21.59
N THR A 782 60.29 -20.42 -22.19
CA THR A 782 58.82 -20.31 -22.35
C THR A 782 58.28 -20.90 -23.66
N ALA A 783 59.14 -21.21 -24.63
CA ALA A 783 58.70 -21.72 -25.93
C ALA A 783 58.42 -23.24 -25.88
N PRO A 784 57.31 -23.72 -26.48
CA PRO A 784 56.95 -25.13 -26.45
C PRO A 784 57.97 -25.98 -27.24
N GLY A 785 58.53 -27.01 -26.58
CA GLY A 785 59.49 -27.93 -27.19
C GLY A 785 60.97 -27.52 -27.11
N VAL A 786 61.30 -26.51 -26.30
CA VAL A 786 62.70 -26.15 -26.02
C VAL A 786 63.35 -27.22 -25.14
N ASP A 787 64.43 -27.82 -25.65
CA ASP A 787 65.28 -28.73 -24.88
C ASP A 787 66.17 -27.91 -23.94
N GLU A 788 65.93 -28.06 -22.63
CA GLU A 788 66.71 -27.38 -21.58
C GLU A 788 68.21 -27.67 -21.72
N THR A 789 68.59 -28.88 -22.14
CA THR A 789 69.99 -29.26 -22.31
C THR A 789 70.63 -28.52 -23.48
N ALA A 790 69.91 -28.38 -24.60
CA ALA A 790 70.36 -27.63 -25.76
C ALA A 790 70.53 -26.13 -25.45
N ALA A 791 69.55 -25.52 -24.78
CA ALA A 791 69.63 -24.11 -24.38
C ALA A 791 70.76 -23.84 -23.36
N ARG A 792 70.99 -24.79 -22.44
CA ARG A 792 72.09 -24.71 -21.47
C ARG A 792 73.46 -24.82 -22.14
N GLU A 793 73.62 -25.72 -23.10
CA GLU A 793 74.87 -25.84 -23.87
C GLU A 793 75.09 -24.62 -24.78
N ALA A 794 74.03 -24.06 -25.37
CA ALA A 794 74.10 -22.82 -26.15
C ALA A 794 74.63 -21.63 -25.34
N LEU A 795 74.30 -21.54 -24.03
CA LEU A 795 74.85 -20.51 -23.14
C LEU A 795 76.29 -20.77 -22.66
N LYS A 796 76.77 -22.02 -22.70
CA LYS A 796 78.16 -22.37 -22.34
C LYS A 796 79.13 -22.32 -23.51
N ALA A 797 78.62 -22.49 -24.74
CA ALA A 797 79.42 -22.57 -25.96
C ALA A 797 80.20 -21.29 -26.33
N PRO A 798 79.68 -20.06 -26.12
CA PRO A 798 80.35 -18.85 -26.57
C PRO A 798 81.67 -18.61 -25.83
N THR A 799 82.71 -18.24 -26.57
CA THR A 799 83.96 -17.72 -25.98
C THR A 799 83.75 -16.34 -25.36
N GLU A 800 84.59 -15.91 -24.40
CA GLU A 800 84.54 -14.56 -23.78
C GLU A 800 84.49 -13.45 -24.86
N ARG A 801 85.13 -13.68 -26.02
CA ARG A 801 85.10 -12.76 -27.15
C ARG A 801 83.73 -12.69 -27.83
N GLU A 802 83.09 -13.82 -28.12
CA GLU A 802 81.77 -13.86 -28.76
C GLU A 802 80.67 -13.29 -27.84
N ALA A 803 80.74 -13.57 -26.54
CA ALA A 803 79.84 -12.99 -25.55
C ALA A 803 80.04 -11.46 -25.44
N SER A 804 81.29 -10.99 -25.45
CA SER A 804 81.61 -9.57 -25.44
C SER A 804 81.16 -8.86 -26.72
N ASP A 805 81.34 -9.46 -27.89
CA ASP A 805 80.91 -8.89 -29.18
C ASP A 805 79.37 -8.75 -29.24
N ALA A 806 78.64 -9.76 -28.78
CA ALA A 806 77.17 -9.70 -28.66
C ALA A 806 76.74 -8.61 -27.68
N PHE A 807 77.43 -8.47 -26.55
CA PHE A 807 77.13 -7.43 -25.57
C PHE A 807 77.42 -6.02 -26.08
N ILE A 808 78.56 -5.80 -26.73
CA ILE A 808 78.89 -4.51 -27.36
C ILE A 808 77.84 -4.15 -28.42
N HIS A 809 77.41 -5.11 -29.24
CA HIS A 809 76.36 -4.88 -30.23
C HIS A 809 75.06 -4.35 -29.60
N HIS A 810 74.55 -5.01 -28.55
CA HIS A 810 73.32 -4.56 -27.90
C HIS A 810 73.49 -3.28 -27.08
N LEU A 811 74.70 -2.97 -26.58
CA LEU A 811 74.96 -1.66 -25.96
C LEU A 811 74.85 -0.53 -26.99
N LEU A 812 75.34 -0.75 -28.22
CA LEU A 812 75.21 0.23 -29.30
C LEU A 812 73.75 0.38 -29.74
N GLU A 813 72.99 -0.72 -29.82
CA GLU A 813 71.54 -0.66 -30.10
C GLU A 813 70.76 0.05 -28.99
N ALA A 814 71.18 -0.09 -27.73
CA ALA A 814 70.62 0.63 -26.59
C ALA A 814 71.04 2.12 -26.53
N GLY A 815 71.80 2.59 -27.53
CA GLY A 815 72.14 4.00 -27.72
C GLY A 815 73.42 4.47 -27.04
N LEU A 816 74.30 3.57 -26.59
CA LEU A 816 75.56 3.98 -25.97
C LEU A 816 76.60 4.43 -27.02
N PRO A 817 77.37 5.50 -26.77
CA PRO A 817 78.42 5.97 -27.66
C PRO A 817 79.54 4.92 -27.88
N THR A 818 79.97 4.76 -29.14
CA THR A 818 81.01 3.79 -29.55
C THR A 818 82.36 3.96 -28.82
N ASP A 819 82.73 5.18 -28.44
CA ASP A 819 83.96 5.48 -27.70
C ASP A 819 83.91 5.00 -26.24
N GLN A 820 82.71 4.75 -25.72
CA GLN A 820 82.47 4.33 -24.34
C GLN A 820 82.22 2.83 -24.20
N THR A 821 81.94 2.13 -25.30
CA THR A 821 81.64 0.69 -25.33
C THR A 821 82.80 -0.18 -25.84
N ALA A 822 83.84 0.42 -26.43
CA ALA A 822 84.95 -0.31 -27.06
C ALA A 822 85.75 -1.25 -26.12
N ASP A 823 85.81 -0.93 -24.82
CA ASP A 823 86.50 -1.72 -23.80
C ASP A 823 85.55 -2.60 -22.97
N ALA A 824 84.28 -2.72 -23.36
CA ALA A 824 83.30 -3.55 -22.65
C ALA A 824 83.59 -5.03 -22.83
N ALA A 825 83.52 -5.81 -21.76
CA ALA A 825 83.65 -7.27 -21.83
C ALA A 825 82.58 -7.97 -20.98
N LEU A 826 82.09 -9.11 -21.49
CA LEU A 826 81.11 -9.98 -20.85
C LEU A 826 81.66 -11.41 -20.73
N ASP A 827 81.73 -11.91 -19.50
CA ASP A 827 82.04 -13.31 -19.17
C ASP A 827 80.80 -13.98 -18.56
N ILE A 828 80.35 -15.11 -19.12
CA ILE A 828 79.11 -15.79 -18.74
C ILE A 828 79.45 -17.13 -18.08
N LYS A 829 78.92 -17.35 -16.87
CA LYS A 829 79.06 -18.58 -16.09
C LYS A 829 77.69 -19.17 -15.80
N VAL A 830 77.37 -20.26 -16.48
CA VAL A 830 76.14 -21.03 -16.21
C VAL A 830 76.37 -21.92 -14.99
N ASN A 831 75.51 -21.85 -13.98
CA ASN A 831 75.66 -22.74 -12.81
C ASN A 831 75.31 -24.19 -13.21
N SER A 832 76.10 -25.16 -12.72
CA SER A 832 75.71 -26.58 -12.76
C SER A 832 74.42 -26.75 -11.95
N ALA A 833 73.43 -27.45 -12.49
CA ALA A 833 72.12 -27.62 -11.88
C ALA A 833 72.21 -27.92 -10.37
N PRO A 834 71.41 -27.28 -9.51
CA PRO A 834 71.22 -27.80 -8.16
C PRO A 834 70.62 -29.20 -8.30
N GLY A 835 71.31 -30.21 -7.75
CA GLY A 835 70.73 -31.55 -7.65
C GLY A 835 69.39 -31.47 -6.94
N SER A 836 68.40 -32.21 -7.44
CA SER A 836 67.05 -32.32 -6.89
C SER A 836 67.05 -32.48 -5.36
N SER A 837 66.85 -31.39 -4.64
CA SER A 837 66.43 -31.45 -3.24
C SER A 837 64.94 -31.72 -3.22
N ASN A 838 64.56 -32.84 -2.60
CA ASN A 838 63.20 -33.30 -2.36
C ASN A 838 62.20 -32.15 -2.10
N GLY A 839 61.26 -31.96 -3.03
CA GLY A 839 60.00 -31.29 -2.71
C GLY A 839 59.11 -32.23 -1.88
N PRO A 840 58.27 -31.71 -0.98
CA PRO A 840 57.26 -32.51 -0.30
C PRO A 840 56.23 -33.02 -1.33
N SER A 841 55.87 -34.29 -1.21
CA SER A 841 54.93 -35.02 -2.06
C SER A 841 53.57 -34.31 -2.20
N PRO A 842 52.85 -34.50 -3.33
CA PRO A 842 51.48 -34.01 -3.48
C PRO A 842 50.53 -34.77 -2.54
N PRO A 843 49.44 -34.14 -2.04
CA PRO A 843 48.38 -34.90 -1.39
C PRO A 843 47.67 -35.73 -2.47
N THR A 844 47.87 -37.04 -2.42
CA THR A 844 47.09 -38.02 -3.16
C THR A 844 45.63 -37.94 -2.74
N SER A 845 44.76 -37.54 -3.67
CA SER A 845 43.32 -37.76 -3.59
C SER A 845 43.05 -39.27 -3.67
N ASN A 846 42.95 -39.92 -2.51
CA ASN A 846 42.33 -41.24 -2.42
C ASN A 846 40.82 -41.06 -2.32
N MET A 847 40.13 -41.33 -3.43
CA MET A 847 38.76 -41.82 -3.41
C MET A 847 38.76 -43.14 -2.63
N SER A 848 38.33 -43.11 -1.38
CA SER A 848 37.89 -44.30 -0.65
C SER A 848 36.41 -44.14 -0.33
N THR A 849 35.60 -44.88 -1.06
CA THR A 849 34.24 -45.25 -0.69
C THR A 849 34.25 -45.96 0.66
N THR A 850 33.71 -45.31 1.69
CA THR A 850 33.25 -46.00 2.89
C THR A 850 31.92 -45.38 3.31
N SER A 851 30.89 -46.19 3.12
CA SER A 851 29.56 -46.04 3.69
C SER A 851 29.63 -46.07 5.21
N THR A 852 29.16 -45.02 5.86
CA THR A 852 28.75 -45.10 7.26
C THR A 852 27.54 -44.22 7.48
N THR A 853 26.39 -44.88 7.57
CA THR A 853 25.14 -44.42 8.15
C THR A 853 25.36 -43.83 9.55
N PRO A 854 24.57 -42.83 9.95
CA PRO A 854 24.12 -42.71 11.32
C PRO A 854 22.59 -42.88 11.38
N ALA A 855 22.18 -43.89 12.16
CA ALA A 855 20.83 -44.01 12.68
C ALA A 855 20.64 -43.06 13.90
N PRO A 856 19.39 -42.79 14.32
CA PRO A 856 19.02 -41.56 15.02
C PRO A 856 19.11 -41.70 16.55
N SER A 857 19.32 -40.58 17.24
CA SER A 857 19.10 -40.47 18.69
C SER A 857 18.03 -39.42 18.98
N HIS A 858 16.91 -39.93 19.47
CA HIS A 858 15.81 -39.24 20.14
C HIS A 858 16.22 -38.68 21.52
N GLU A 859 15.49 -37.64 21.93
CA GLU A 859 15.15 -37.21 23.31
C GLU A 859 16.30 -36.71 24.22
N GLY A 860 16.17 -35.65 25.03
CA GLY A 860 15.03 -34.83 25.43
C GLY A 860 15.40 -34.07 26.71
N ALA A 861 14.71 -32.95 26.94
CA ALA A 861 14.51 -32.25 28.23
C ALA A 861 15.73 -31.76 29.04
N LYS A 862 15.95 -30.43 29.02
CA LYS A 862 15.84 -29.57 30.21
C LYS A 862 15.74 -28.09 29.83
#